data_AF-A0A946SLC7-F1
#
_entry.id   AF-A0A946SLC7-F1
#
_cell.length_a   1.000
_cell.length_b   1.000
_cell.length_c   1.000
_cell.angle_alpha   90.00
_cell.angle_beta   90.00
_cell.angle_gamma   90.00
#
_symmetry.space_group_name_H-M   'P 1'
#
loop_
_entity.id
_entity.type
_entity.pdbx_description
1 polymer ?
#
loop_
_entity_poly.entity_id
_entity_poly.type
_entity_poly.pdbx_seq_one_letter_code
_entity_poly.pdbx_strand_id
1 'polypeptide(L)'
;MSPADVIGRYLDAIAPDASRHFLFLFDPNDLLAGIDKVDMWGDTRAVTRYGAPLSLRSRLESVRDAERHGERLPVSVVAIPPDAAGIELIPDMTARAQCVEITPHTLLQHLQPGHGWPPESGVLSGQDFWLLASRLLAARPSWGDDLSGSTAPLLIAECVLGRALRADIGPEDAVEAWERVHGDPVTHDLLRRYPSALQAARRALLAAMPVVSKLNHDPEFGVFLWTMYLVRKYAPKAGLLLPELFDSDVWEKYVAHGDEGLIGTCEEMIAADPQSAVSQMRVAERAITGDEKRAELFLGLLGLRGERRFEAARRIAATEELSGYVTEEALRILLPRAIADPDAISKTRMRRIRAVLARHHYANSYPQYYPRLTRSGELFTKTLDLATHVRAFKARGWERTLVVQPIETWMTEVYAECLTPMGLLWDALDSQLAGGASRFGRASEALMDEARRILDTADRQFARLVERNYIRWISRQEPPPMITVDFLDQVFLPEWRELEAASRNPLAVVLLFHGLRWDEWVTMEPLLHERLPRHRAAQAQPMLALLPTGPPYNTAAIILGRFPALGDSGAVGAMLSERLAPEGVPVAGAVSTPNLSMPDGARGVLLANVSVLETGVTKTRPTGAARDEIVAHARARLGAFLDSIPSRATVFAVSNGGTTRVRGPASTVKPRPVTTHTRWVGLADVGKRDGLPSDVAYLSAEAIRLPNPAVARCAFGYPGVWFASDEREVSTQYVQGGISMAEMIVPCAVYRSRRRPRLAPSGV
;
A
#
# COMPACT_ATOMS: atom_id res chain seq x y z
N MET A 1 -28.99 -23.16 51.62
CA MET A 1 -30.34 -23.52 52.08
C MET A 1 -30.56 -24.99 51.76
N SER A 2 -31.19 -25.79 52.64
CA SER A 2 -31.60 -27.16 52.29
C SER A 2 -32.76 -27.10 51.28
N PRO A 3 -32.63 -27.65 50.06
CA PRO A 3 -33.71 -27.66 49.08
C PRO A 3 -35.00 -28.31 49.61
N ALA A 4 -34.87 -29.44 50.31
CA ALA A 4 -35.99 -30.19 50.87
C ALA A 4 -36.77 -29.36 51.90
N ASP A 5 -36.08 -28.63 52.78
CA ASP A 5 -36.70 -27.83 53.85
C ASP A 5 -37.39 -26.57 53.28
N VAL A 6 -36.83 -26.01 52.21
CA VAL A 6 -37.45 -24.85 51.52
C VAL A 6 -38.73 -25.28 50.83
N ILE A 7 -38.70 -26.40 50.12
CA ILE A 7 -39.88 -26.94 49.44
C ILE A 7 -40.94 -27.36 50.46
N GLY A 8 -40.54 -28.03 51.54
CA GLY A 8 -41.44 -28.40 52.64
C GLY A 8 -42.22 -27.20 53.19
N ARG A 9 -41.50 -26.13 53.57
CA ARG A 9 -42.12 -24.88 54.07
C ARG A 9 -42.98 -24.17 53.04
N TYR A 10 -42.56 -24.15 51.77
CA TYR A 10 -43.38 -23.60 50.69
C TYR A 10 -44.69 -24.36 50.57
N LEU A 11 -44.63 -25.69 50.55
CA LEU A 11 -45.80 -26.55 50.44
C LEU A 11 -46.72 -26.41 51.66
N ASP A 12 -46.18 -26.31 52.89
CA ASP A 12 -47.00 -26.02 54.07
C ASP A 12 -47.78 -24.69 53.97
N ALA A 13 -47.21 -23.70 53.27
CA ALA A 13 -47.83 -22.39 53.12
C ALA A 13 -48.92 -22.34 52.03
N ILE A 14 -48.78 -23.13 50.96
CA ILE A 14 -49.68 -23.05 49.79
C ILE A 14 -50.56 -24.29 49.60
N ALA A 15 -50.23 -25.39 50.29
CA ALA A 15 -51.00 -26.61 50.35
C ALA A 15 -51.65 -26.76 51.73
N PRO A 16 -52.78 -26.07 52.01
CA PRO A 16 -53.40 -26.10 53.32
C PRO A 16 -54.26 -27.35 53.56
N ASP A 17 -54.62 -28.09 52.51
CA ASP A 17 -55.57 -29.20 52.59
C ASP A 17 -54.86 -30.56 52.74
N ALA A 18 -54.41 -30.84 53.97
CA ALA A 18 -53.84 -32.13 54.34
C ALA A 18 -54.84 -33.31 54.28
N SER A 19 -56.11 -33.05 53.92
CA SER A 19 -57.11 -34.11 53.71
C SER A 19 -57.02 -34.75 52.31
N ARG A 20 -56.30 -34.12 51.37
CA ARG A 20 -56.08 -34.69 50.03
C ARG A 20 -55.09 -35.84 50.08
N HIS A 21 -55.39 -36.91 49.33
CA HIS A 21 -54.55 -38.10 49.30
C HIS A 21 -53.33 -37.96 48.37
N PHE A 22 -53.36 -37.00 47.44
CA PHE A 22 -52.29 -36.74 46.48
C PHE A 22 -51.93 -35.26 46.43
N LEU A 23 -50.63 -34.99 46.36
CA LEU A 23 -50.07 -33.67 46.06
C LEU A 23 -49.22 -33.80 44.79
N PHE A 24 -49.70 -33.25 43.68
CA PHE A 24 -48.97 -33.19 42.42
C PHE A 24 -48.13 -31.92 42.37
N LEU A 25 -46.83 -32.10 42.29
CA LEU A 25 -45.85 -31.03 42.12
C LEU A 25 -45.44 -30.98 40.65
N PHE A 26 -45.85 -29.92 39.97
CA PHE A 26 -45.39 -29.61 38.61
C PHE A 26 -44.07 -28.88 38.72
N ASP A 27 -43.01 -29.48 38.18
CA ASP A 27 -41.67 -28.94 38.27
C ASP A 27 -41.09 -28.67 36.88
N PRO A 28 -41.57 -27.62 36.19
CA PRO A 28 -41.12 -27.30 34.82
C PRO A 28 -39.64 -26.89 34.75
N ASN A 29 -38.98 -26.65 35.88
CA ASN A 29 -37.59 -26.21 35.96
C ASN A 29 -36.65 -27.24 36.62
N ASP A 30 -37.12 -28.46 36.88
CA ASP A 30 -36.35 -29.56 37.48
C ASP A 30 -35.75 -29.27 38.88
N LEU A 31 -36.40 -28.40 39.66
CA LEU A 31 -35.99 -28.00 41.01
C LEU A 31 -36.00 -29.13 42.03
N LEU A 32 -36.81 -30.17 41.80
CA LEU A 32 -36.92 -31.35 42.62
C LEU A 32 -35.86 -32.40 42.27
N ALA A 33 -34.98 -32.17 41.29
CA ALA A 33 -33.89 -33.09 40.95
C ALA A 33 -33.03 -33.43 42.18
N GLY A 34 -33.02 -34.71 42.57
CA GLY A 34 -32.26 -35.21 43.73
C GLY A 34 -32.93 -35.03 45.09
N ILE A 35 -34.19 -34.58 45.15
CA ILE A 35 -34.98 -34.51 46.39
C ILE A 35 -35.90 -35.72 46.46
N ASP A 36 -35.63 -36.63 47.41
CA ASP A 36 -36.42 -37.86 47.57
C ASP A 36 -37.40 -37.80 48.74
N LYS A 37 -37.22 -36.82 49.63
CA LYS A 37 -38.06 -36.60 50.80
C LYS A 37 -38.22 -35.11 51.07
N VAL A 38 -39.40 -34.72 51.49
CA VAL A 38 -39.73 -33.37 51.96
C VAL A 38 -40.44 -33.47 53.30
N ASP A 39 -40.12 -32.59 54.23
CA ASP A 39 -40.84 -32.48 55.50
C ASP A 39 -41.99 -31.49 55.33
N MET A 40 -43.23 -31.94 55.55
CA MET A 40 -44.42 -31.12 55.40
C MET A 40 -45.51 -31.57 56.37
N TRP A 41 -46.23 -30.60 56.93
CA TRP A 41 -47.24 -30.79 57.97
C TRP A 41 -46.73 -31.59 59.19
N GLY A 42 -45.42 -31.51 59.47
CA GLY A 42 -44.75 -32.22 60.57
C GLY A 42 -44.41 -33.69 60.29
N ASP A 43 -44.58 -34.17 59.06
CA ASP A 43 -44.25 -35.53 58.63
C ASP A 43 -43.28 -35.54 57.43
N THR A 44 -42.29 -36.44 57.47
CA THR A 44 -41.43 -36.68 56.30
C THR A 44 -42.17 -37.48 55.23
N ARG A 45 -42.41 -36.86 54.08
CA ARG A 45 -43.06 -37.47 52.92
C ARG A 45 -42.05 -37.84 51.85
N ALA A 46 -42.21 -39.03 51.25
CA ALA A 46 -41.41 -39.44 50.11
C ALA A 46 -41.92 -38.77 48.83
N VAL A 47 -41.00 -38.17 48.06
CA VAL A 47 -41.28 -37.59 46.75
C VAL A 47 -41.12 -38.70 45.71
N THR A 48 -42.23 -39.08 45.08
CA THR A 48 -42.25 -40.17 44.10
C THR A 48 -42.32 -39.60 42.69
N ARG A 49 -41.40 -40.00 41.81
CA ARG A 49 -41.38 -39.62 40.38
C ARG A 49 -41.99 -40.74 39.55
N TYR A 50 -43.03 -40.46 38.78
CA TYR A 50 -43.67 -41.45 37.90
C TYR A 50 -43.37 -41.14 36.43
N GLY A 51 -42.57 -42.00 35.79
CA GLY A 51 -42.22 -41.87 34.37
C GLY A 51 -43.18 -42.53 33.38
N ALA A 52 -44.24 -43.22 33.85
CA ALA A 52 -45.20 -43.92 33.01
C ALA A 52 -46.65 -43.72 33.52
N PRO A 53 -47.62 -43.32 32.67
CA PRO A 53 -49.01 -43.06 33.10
C PRO A 53 -49.71 -44.25 33.78
N LEU A 54 -49.34 -45.48 33.43
CA LEU A 54 -49.97 -46.71 33.94
C LEU A 54 -49.66 -46.98 35.42
N SER A 55 -48.45 -46.68 35.90
CA SER A 55 -48.06 -46.91 37.30
C SER A 55 -48.70 -45.89 38.24
N LEU A 56 -48.88 -44.65 37.78
CA LEU A 56 -49.64 -43.64 38.50
C LEU A 56 -51.12 -44.02 38.61
N ARG A 57 -51.73 -44.53 37.53
CA ARG A 57 -53.13 -44.98 37.50
C ARG A 57 -53.40 -46.16 38.44
N SER A 58 -52.53 -47.16 38.46
CA SER A 58 -52.66 -48.31 39.38
C SER A 58 -52.60 -47.87 40.85
N ARG A 59 -51.72 -46.90 41.18
CA ARG A 59 -51.66 -46.32 42.53
C ARG A 59 -52.95 -45.57 42.88
N LEU A 60 -53.50 -44.79 41.96
CA LEU A 60 -54.77 -44.08 42.15
C LEU A 60 -55.95 -45.02 42.41
N GLU A 61 -56.03 -46.12 41.66
CA GLU A 61 -57.07 -47.15 41.86
C GLU A 61 -56.94 -47.80 43.26
N SER A 62 -55.72 -48.08 43.72
CA SER A 62 -55.50 -48.62 45.08
C SER A 62 -55.94 -47.65 46.19
N VAL A 63 -55.80 -46.34 46.00
CA VAL A 63 -56.27 -45.33 46.97
C VAL A 63 -57.80 -45.24 46.97
N ARG A 64 -58.43 -45.27 45.79
CA ARG A 64 -59.90 -45.29 45.65
C ARG A 64 -60.52 -46.52 46.33
N ASP A 65 -59.87 -47.67 46.22
CA ASP A 65 -60.36 -48.90 46.84
C ASP A 65 -60.17 -48.87 48.36
N ALA A 66 -59.06 -48.33 48.87
CA ALA A 66 -58.83 -48.12 50.30
C ALA A 66 -59.83 -47.13 50.95
N GLU A 67 -60.20 -46.04 50.24
CA GLU A 67 -61.25 -45.11 50.69
C GLU A 67 -62.61 -45.80 50.83
N ARG A 68 -62.98 -46.69 49.88
CA ARG A 68 -64.22 -47.50 49.98
C ARG A 68 -64.22 -48.41 51.21
N HIS A 69 -63.04 -48.75 51.73
CA HIS A 69 -62.84 -49.55 52.93
C HIS A 69 -62.64 -48.70 54.20
N GLY A 70 -62.71 -47.37 54.12
CA GLY A 70 -62.60 -46.47 55.28
C GLY A 70 -61.17 -46.32 55.83
N GLU A 71 -60.17 -46.71 55.05
CA GLU A 71 -58.76 -46.62 55.46
C GLU A 71 -58.19 -45.20 55.27
N ARG A 72 -57.42 -44.71 56.24
CA ARG A 72 -56.73 -43.42 56.15
C ARG A 72 -55.32 -43.61 55.60
N LEU A 73 -55.10 -43.22 54.35
CA LEU A 73 -53.79 -43.33 53.69
C LEU A 73 -52.93 -42.07 53.85
N PRO A 74 -51.59 -42.21 53.94
CA PRO A 74 -50.68 -41.07 53.95
C PRO A 74 -50.69 -40.35 52.60
N VAL A 75 -50.55 -39.02 52.63
CA VAL A 75 -50.47 -38.19 51.42
C VAL A 75 -49.27 -38.63 50.57
N SER A 76 -49.53 -38.93 49.30
CA SER A 76 -48.50 -39.25 48.33
C SER A 76 -48.07 -38.00 47.57
N VAL A 77 -46.80 -37.61 47.70
CA VAL A 77 -46.22 -36.48 46.96
C VAL A 77 -45.67 -36.98 45.63
N VAL A 78 -46.24 -36.48 44.54
CA VAL A 78 -45.91 -36.89 43.18
C VAL A 78 -45.25 -35.74 42.45
N ALA A 79 -43.97 -35.91 42.10
CA ALA A 79 -43.24 -34.94 41.28
C ALA A 79 -43.40 -35.30 39.80
N ILE A 80 -43.87 -34.34 39.01
CA ILE A 80 -44.00 -34.45 37.55
C ILE A 80 -42.78 -33.75 36.94
N PRO A 81 -41.84 -34.50 36.34
CA PRO A 81 -40.62 -33.92 35.76
C PRO A 81 -40.95 -33.12 34.49
N PRO A 82 -40.07 -32.20 34.08
CA PRO A 82 -40.29 -31.32 32.93
C PRO A 82 -40.48 -32.08 31.61
N ASP A 83 -39.89 -33.27 31.50
CA ASP A 83 -39.89 -34.10 30.29
C ASP A 83 -41.13 -35.02 30.19
N ALA A 84 -42.04 -34.97 31.16
CA ALA A 84 -43.25 -35.80 31.20
C ALA A 84 -44.31 -35.32 30.19
N ALA A 85 -43.96 -35.33 28.91
CA ALA A 85 -44.89 -35.03 27.82
C ALA A 85 -46.06 -36.04 27.82
N GLY A 86 -47.28 -35.55 28.05
CA GLY A 86 -48.49 -36.35 27.87
C GLY A 86 -49.11 -36.98 29.13
N ILE A 87 -48.77 -36.52 30.34
CA ILE A 87 -49.63 -36.78 31.51
C ILE A 87 -50.85 -35.84 31.41
N GLU A 88 -51.86 -36.23 30.62
CA GLU A 88 -53.19 -35.62 30.74
C GLU A 88 -53.79 -36.05 32.08
N LEU A 89 -53.83 -35.12 33.04
CA LEU A 89 -54.59 -35.33 34.27
C LEU A 89 -56.07 -35.47 33.90
N ILE A 90 -56.57 -36.70 33.98
CA ILE A 90 -57.99 -37.00 33.77
C ILE A 90 -58.80 -36.25 34.86
N PRO A 91 -59.99 -35.67 34.59
CA PRO A 91 -60.76 -34.89 35.57
C PRO A 91 -61.02 -35.58 36.92
N ASP A 92 -61.07 -36.92 36.94
CA ASP A 92 -61.23 -37.72 38.16
C ASP A 92 -59.97 -37.68 39.07
N MET A 93 -58.79 -37.37 38.51
CA MET A 93 -57.51 -37.24 39.21
C MET A 93 -57.36 -35.89 39.92
N THR A 94 -57.80 -34.80 39.29
CA THR A 94 -57.74 -33.44 39.87
C THR A 94 -58.74 -33.26 41.01
N ALA A 95 -59.86 -34.00 41.00
CA ALA A 95 -60.88 -33.94 42.04
C ALA A 95 -60.39 -34.45 43.41
N ARG A 96 -59.29 -35.22 43.47
CA ARG A 96 -58.75 -35.86 44.70
C ARG A 96 -57.33 -35.43 45.05
N ALA A 97 -56.76 -34.53 44.26
CA ALA A 97 -55.38 -34.12 44.40
C ALA A 97 -55.27 -32.61 44.51
N GLN A 98 -54.28 -32.17 45.26
CA GLN A 98 -53.82 -30.80 45.21
C GLN A 98 -52.73 -30.67 44.15
N CYS A 99 -52.88 -29.71 43.24
CA CYS A 99 -51.91 -29.44 42.17
C CYS A 99 -51.16 -28.16 42.50
N VAL A 100 -49.84 -28.24 42.56
CA VAL A 100 -48.95 -27.12 42.89
C VAL A 100 -47.87 -27.04 41.83
N GLU A 101 -47.73 -25.86 41.23
CA GLU A 101 -46.58 -25.57 40.38
C GLU A 101 -45.44 -25.00 41.22
N ILE A 102 -44.26 -25.60 41.08
CA ILE A 102 -43.04 -25.15 41.73
C ILE A 102 -42.14 -24.56 40.66
N THR A 103 -41.91 -23.26 40.75
CA THR A 103 -40.99 -22.55 39.88
C THR A 103 -39.99 -21.78 40.74
N PRO A 104 -38.82 -21.41 40.19
CA PRO A 104 -37.88 -20.56 40.94
C PRO A 104 -38.53 -19.23 41.33
N HIS A 105 -39.38 -18.67 40.45
CA HIS A 105 -40.12 -17.44 40.71
C HIS A 105 -41.06 -17.58 41.93
N THR A 106 -41.88 -18.63 41.99
CA THR A 106 -42.82 -18.82 43.12
C THR A 106 -42.10 -19.08 44.43
N LEU A 107 -40.97 -19.81 44.40
CA LEU A 107 -40.12 -20.02 45.58
C LEU A 107 -39.46 -18.73 46.06
N LEU A 108 -38.90 -17.90 45.17
CA LEU A 108 -38.32 -16.61 45.54
C LEU A 108 -39.37 -15.67 46.16
N GLN A 109 -40.58 -15.64 45.59
CA GLN A 109 -41.70 -14.86 46.10
C GLN A 109 -42.12 -15.33 47.51
N HIS A 110 -42.14 -16.64 47.75
CA HIS A 110 -42.45 -17.21 49.06
C HIS A 110 -41.37 -16.94 50.11
N LEU A 111 -40.09 -17.08 49.72
CA LEU A 111 -38.97 -16.89 50.62
C LEU A 111 -38.75 -15.43 51.02
N GLN A 112 -39.28 -14.48 50.23
CA GLN A 112 -39.12 -13.05 50.47
C GLN A 112 -40.40 -12.26 50.13
N PRO A 113 -41.49 -12.43 50.91
CA PRO A 113 -42.81 -11.90 50.56
C PRO A 113 -42.90 -10.36 50.55
N GLY A 114 -41.94 -9.68 51.20
CA GLY A 114 -41.85 -8.21 51.22
C GLY A 114 -41.20 -7.59 49.98
N HIS A 115 -40.76 -8.38 48.99
CA HIS A 115 -40.15 -7.88 47.75
C HIS A 115 -40.81 -8.52 46.52
N GLY A 116 -41.10 -7.72 45.50
CA GLY A 116 -41.65 -8.22 44.23
C GLY A 116 -40.60 -8.91 43.38
N TRP A 117 -40.90 -10.09 42.85
CA TRP A 117 -40.07 -10.78 41.87
C TRP A 117 -40.79 -10.80 40.52
N PRO A 118 -40.15 -10.37 39.41
CA PRO A 118 -40.76 -10.51 38.08
C PRO A 118 -40.63 -11.98 37.59
N PRO A 119 -41.53 -12.47 36.72
CA PRO A 119 -41.48 -13.85 36.20
C PRO A 119 -40.12 -14.22 35.57
N GLU A 120 -39.42 -13.26 34.97
CA GLU A 120 -38.11 -13.41 34.34
C GLU A 120 -36.98 -13.71 35.34
N SER A 121 -37.22 -13.53 36.65
CA SER A 121 -36.32 -14.04 37.69
C SER A 121 -36.41 -15.56 37.88
N GLY A 122 -37.45 -16.17 37.32
CA GLY A 122 -37.78 -17.59 37.41
C GLY A 122 -37.12 -18.50 36.38
N VAL A 123 -36.11 -18.02 35.64
CA VAL A 123 -35.53 -18.76 34.50
C VAL A 123 -34.49 -19.82 34.90
N LEU A 124 -34.04 -19.84 36.16
CA LEU A 124 -33.04 -20.79 36.65
C LEU A 124 -33.62 -22.21 36.76
N SER A 125 -32.78 -23.23 36.63
CA SER A 125 -33.22 -24.62 36.60
C SER A 125 -32.36 -25.52 37.50
N GLY A 126 -32.99 -26.55 38.05
CA GLY A 126 -32.37 -27.58 38.88
C GLY A 126 -31.38 -27.06 39.92
N GLN A 127 -30.16 -27.61 39.88
CA GLN A 127 -29.11 -27.27 40.84
C GLN A 127 -28.61 -25.82 40.73
N ASP A 128 -28.76 -25.17 39.57
CA ASP A 128 -28.30 -23.80 39.36
C ASP A 128 -29.14 -22.81 40.19
N PHE A 129 -30.45 -23.05 40.29
CA PHE A 129 -31.31 -22.27 41.19
C PHE A 129 -30.83 -22.41 42.64
N TRP A 130 -30.61 -23.64 43.11
CA TRP A 130 -30.21 -23.88 44.50
C TRP A 130 -28.83 -23.31 44.83
N LEU A 131 -27.91 -23.32 43.86
CA LEU A 131 -26.60 -22.69 43.96
C LEU A 131 -26.71 -21.16 44.14
N LEU A 132 -27.64 -20.52 43.43
CA LEU A 132 -27.74 -19.05 43.37
C LEU A 132 -28.79 -18.45 44.30
N ALA A 133 -29.78 -19.22 44.78
CA ALA A 133 -30.94 -18.71 45.51
C ALA A 133 -30.57 -17.89 46.74
N SER A 134 -29.57 -18.30 47.50
CA SER A 134 -29.12 -17.55 48.69
C SER A 134 -28.52 -16.19 48.30
N ARG A 135 -27.84 -16.11 47.15
CA ARG A 135 -27.28 -14.85 46.62
C ARG A 135 -28.37 -13.95 46.06
N LEU A 136 -29.35 -14.52 45.36
CA LEU A 136 -30.50 -13.79 44.83
C LEU A 136 -31.30 -13.11 45.95
N LEU A 137 -31.63 -13.86 47.00
CA LEU A 137 -32.37 -13.33 48.16
C LEU A 137 -31.60 -12.23 48.89
N ALA A 138 -30.26 -12.37 49.00
CA ALA A 138 -29.40 -11.35 49.60
C ALA A 138 -29.27 -10.09 48.73
N ALA A 139 -29.24 -10.24 47.40
CA ALA A 139 -29.10 -9.13 46.47
C ALA A 139 -30.41 -8.36 46.25
N ARG A 140 -31.56 -9.03 46.27
CA ARG A 140 -32.88 -8.43 45.94
C ARG A 140 -33.21 -7.11 46.68
N PRO A 141 -32.95 -6.93 47.98
CA PRO A 141 -33.31 -5.68 48.67
C PRO A 141 -32.64 -4.44 48.08
N SER A 142 -31.41 -4.61 47.57
CA SER A 142 -30.62 -3.53 46.99
C SER A 142 -31.07 -3.09 45.59
N TRP A 143 -32.15 -3.68 45.07
CA TRP A 143 -32.80 -3.32 43.80
C TRP A 143 -34.09 -2.51 43.98
N GLY A 144 -34.59 -2.33 45.21
CA GLY A 144 -35.81 -1.54 45.48
C GLY A 144 -37.00 -1.96 44.59
N ASP A 145 -37.68 -0.96 44.03
CA ASP A 145 -38.77 -1.13 43.05
C ASP A 145 -38.27 -1.23 41.58
N ASP A 146 -36.95 -1.13 41.36
CA ASP A 146 -36.34 -1.08 40.01
C ASP A 146 -36.17 -2.45 39.33
N LEU A 147 -36.47 -3.54 40.06
CA LEU A 147 -36.43 -4.89 39.49
C LEU A 147 -37.67 -5.12 38.60
N SER A 148 -37.45 -5.07 37.29
CA SER A 148 -38.44 -5.34 36.24
C SER A 148 -38.07 -6.59 35.45
N GLY A 149 -38.97 -7.06 34.58
CA GLY A 149 -38.67 -8.17 33.68
C GLY A 149 -37.43 -7.93 32.80
N SER A 150 -37.19 -6.67 32.39
CA SER A 150 -36.00 -6.30 31.61
C SER A 150 -34.70 -6.29 32.41
N THR A 151 -34.75 -6.08 33.74
CA THR A 151 -33.56 -5.98 34.60
C THR A 151 -33.29 -7.24 35.42
N ALA A 152 -34.25 -8.16 35.54
CA ALA A 152 -34.08 -9.46 36.19
C ALA A 152 -32.91 -10.30 35.66
N PRO A 153 -32.62 -10.34 34.33
CA PRO A 153 -31.45 -11.05 33.84
C PRO A 153 -30.13 -10.47 34.33
N LEU A 154 -30.06 -9.16 34.60
CA LEU A 154 -28.86 -8.51 35.14
C LEU A 154 -28.62 -8.94 36.59
N LEU A 155 -29.67 -9.00 37.43
CA LEU A 155 -29.57 -9.52 38.80
C LEU A 155 -29.07 -10.97 38.84
N ILE A 156 -29.54 -11.83 37.93
CA ILE A 156 -29.04 -13.20 37.82
C ILE A 156 -27.55 -13.21 37.50
N ALA A 157 -27.13 -12.38 36.54
CA ALA A 157 -25.73 -12.27 36.16
C ALA A 157 -24.84 -11.77 37.31
N GLU A 158 -25.30 -10.78 38.10
CA GLU A 158 -24.61 -10.31 39.31
C GLU A 158 -24.40 -11.44 40.32
N CYS A 159 -25.41 -12.29 40.52
CA CYS A 159 -25.34 -13.41 41.47
C CYS A 159 -24.40 -14.52 41.01
N VAL A 160 -24.35 -14.77 39.70
CA VAL A 160 -23.39 -15.72 39.09
C VAL A 160 -21.96 -15.21 39.28
N LEU A 161 -21.72 -13.95 38.93
CA LEU A 161 -20.39 -13.33 39.04
C LEU A 161 -19.97 -13.02 40.48
N GLY A 162 -20.93 -12.96 41.41
CA GLY A 162 -20.70 -12.56 42.80
C GLY A 162 -20.31 -11.08 42.93
N ARG A 163 -20.69 -10.25 41.95
CA ARG A 163 -20.32 -8.83 41.87
C ARG A 163 -21.49 -8.02 41.32
N ALA A 164 -21.74 -6.85 41.89
CA ALA A 164 -22.73 -5.92 41.36
C ALA A 164 -22.24 -5.33 40.02
N LEU A 165 -23.11 -5.32 39.02
CA LEU A 165 -22.85 -4.80 37.68
C LEU A 165 -23.62 -3.50 37.42
N ARG A 166 -24.66 -3.24 38.21
CA ARG A 166 -25.53 -2.06 38.08
C ARG A 166 -25.00 -0.80 38.77
N ALA A 167 -24.08 -0.95 39.72
CA ALA A 167 -23.54 0.15 40.52
C ALA A 167 -22.19 0.53 39.93
N ASP A 168 -22.11 1.63 39.15
CA ASP A 168 -20.90 2.27 38.60
C ASP A 168 -19.64 1.42 38.70
N ILE A 169 -19.66 0.25 38.04
CA ILE A 169 -18.61 -0.74 38.21
C ILE A 169 -17.32 -0.09 37.71
N GLY A 170 -16.27 -0.14 38.55
CA GLY A 170 -15.00 0.47 38.24
C GLY A 170 -14.46 -0.06 36.89
N PRO A 171 -13.74 0.75 36.09
CA PRO A 171 -13.28 0.31 34.79
C PRO A 171 -12.37 -0.93 34.85
N GLU A 172 -11.52 -1.04 35.86
CA GLU A 172 -10.67 -2.22 36.11
C GLU A 172 -11.51 -3.44 36.52
N ASP A 173 -12.50 -3.21 37.39
CA ASP A 173 -13.43 -4.23 37.87
C ASP A 173 -14.30 -4.81 36.75
N ALA A 174 -14.65 -3.99 35.75
CA ALA A 174 -15.38 -4.41 34.57
C ALA A 174 -14.54 -5.32 33.66
N VAL A 175 -13.23 -5.05 33.53
CA VAL A 175 -12.30 -5.89 32.77
C VAL A 175 -12.11 -7.24 33.45
N GLU A 176 -11.83 -7.23 34.76
CA GLU A 176 -11.67 -8.47 35.55
C GLU A 176 -12.93 -9.36 35.46
N ALA A 177 -14.12 -8.76 35.62
CA ALA A 177 -15.38 -9.48 35.53
C ALA A 177 -15.61 -10.05 34.12
N TRP A 178 -15.21 -9.35 33.05
CA TRP A 178 -15.30 -9.85 31.68
C TRP A 178 -14.37 -11.03 31.42
N GLU A 179 -13.13 -10.95 31.88
CA GLU A 179 -12.18 -12.05 31.81
C GLU A 179 -12.71 -13.27 32.56
N ARG A 180 -13.36 -13.07 33.71
CA ARG A 180 -14.02 -14.15 34.45
C ARG A 180 -15.19 -14.79 33.68
N VAL A 181 -16.05 -13.99 33.04
CA VAL A 181 -17.16 -14.49 32.21
C VAL A 181 -16.68 -15.40 31.07
N HIS A 182 -15.48 -15.16 30.53
CA HIS A 182 -14.95 -15.89 29.37
C HIS A 182 -13.84 -16.90 29.71
N GLY A 183 -13.16 -16.73 30.85
CA GLY A 183 -11.97 -17.48 31.23
C GLY A 183 -12.18 -18.48 32.38
N ASP A 184 -13.18 -18.29 33.25
CA ASP A 184 -13.55 -19.27 34.26
C ASP A 184 -14.60 -20.25 33.70
N PRO A 185 -14.28 -21.54 33.49
CA PRO A 185 -15.19 -22.50 32.86
C PRO A 185 -16.52 -22.64 33.60
N VAL A 186 -16.50 -22.54 34.93
CA VAL A 186 -17.70 -22.70 35.77
C VAL A 186 -18.65 -21.51 35.59
N THR A 187 -18.13 -20.28 35.71
CA THR A 187 -18.91 -19.06 35.47
C THR A 187 -19.41 -19.00 34.02
N HIS A 188 -18.55 -19.35 33.06
CA HIS A 188 -18.87 -19.33 31.64
C HIS A 188 -20.02 -20.30 31.29
N ASP A 189 -19.91 -21.56 31.71
CA ASP A 189 -20.92 -22.58 31.43
C ASP A 189 -22.27 -22.24 32.07
N LEU A 190 -22.25 -21.70 33.29
CA LEU A 190 -23.45 -21.29 34.01
C LEU A 190 -24.18 -20.14 33.29
N LEU A 191 -23.45 -19.09 32.90
CA LEU A 191 -24.07 -17.98 32.14
C LEU A 191 -24.52 -18.40 30.74
N ARG A 192 -23.80 -19.32 30.09
CA ARG A 192 -24.17 -19.83 28.76
C ARG A 192 -25.52 -20.56 28.77
N ARG A 193 -25.88 -21.21 29.87
CA ARG A 193 -27.21 -21.84 30.06
C ARG A 193 -28.36 -20.81 30.13
N TYR A 194 -28.05 -19.54 30.44
CA TYR A 194 -29.02 -18.46 30.58
C TYR A 194 -28.68 -17.27 29.68
N PRO A 195 -29.01 -17.34 28.36
CA PRO A 195 -28.56 -16.35 27.36
C PRO A 195 -28.93 -14.90 27.69
N SER A 196 -30.12 -14.66 28.24
CA SER A 196 -30.55 -13.31 28.62
C SER A 196 -29.69 -12.71 29.73
N ALA A 197 -29.24 -13.52 30.69
CA ALA A 197 -28.35 -13.08 31.76
C ALA A 197 -26.93 -12.83 31.23
N LEU A 198 -26.42 -13.71 30.37
CA LEU A 198 -25.13 -13.49 29.70
C LEU A 198 -25.12 -12.20 28.87
N GLN A 199 -26.19 -11.93 28.12
CA GLN A 199 -26.32 -10.70 27.32
C GLN A 199 -26.45 -9.45 28.20
N ALA A 200 -27.17 -9.53 29.31
CA ALA A 200 -27.26 -8.43 30.28
C ALA A 200 -25.89 -8.13 30.92
N ALA A 201 -25.15 -9.16 31.36
CA ALA A 201 -23.79 -9.01 31.88
C ALA A 201 -22.86 -8.38 30.85
N ARG A 202 -22.83 -8.89 29.62
CA ARG A 202 -21.98 -8.34 28.55
C ARG A 202 -22.26 -6.87 28.29
N ARG A 203 -23.54 -6.47 28.21
CA ARG A 203 -23.93 -5.07 28.01
C ARG A 203 -23.46 -4.18 29.16
N ALA A 204 -23.68 -4.58 30.40
CA ALA A 204 -23.26 -3.80 31.56
C ALA A 204 -21.72 -3.67 31.65
N LEU A 205 -20.99 -4.76 31.44
CA LEU A 205 -19.53 -4.77 31.48
C LEU A 205 -18.91 -3.92 30.37
N LEU A 206 -19.38 -4.06 29.12
CA LEU A 206 -18.90 -3.25 28.00
C LEU A 206 -19.22 -1.76 28.13
N ALA A 207 -20.28 -1.40 28.89
CA ALA A 207 -20.62 -0.01 29.16
C ALA A 207 -19.66 0.65 30.14
N ALA A 208 -19.11 -0.12 31.09
CA ALA A 208 -18.22 0.39 32.13
C ALA A 208 -16.72 0.28 31.81
N MET A 209 -16.36 -0.54 30.80
CA MET A 209 -14.96 -0.70 30.39
C MET A 209 -14.35 0.60 29.85
N PRO A 210 -13.04 0.84 30.10
CA PRO A 210 -12.29 1.85 29.36
C PRO A 210 -12.34 1.56 27.85
N VAL A 211 -12.29 2.61 27.03
CA VAL A 211 -12.29 2.52 25.57
C VAL A 211 -11.23 1.56 25.05
N VAL A 212 -10.00 1.60 25.59
CA VAL A 212 -8.89 0.72 25.19
C VAL A 212 -9.20 -0.75 25.46
N SER A 213 -9.72 -1.08 26.64
CA SER A 213 -10.08 -2.46 26.98
C SER A 213 -11.28 -2.95 26.16
N LYS A 214 -12.26 -2.07 25.93
CA LYS A 214 -13.42 -2.38 25.09
C LYS A 214 -13.01 -2.73 23.66
N LEU A 215 -12.02 -2.04 23.09
CA LEU A 215 -11.48 -2.33 21.76
C LEU A 215 -10.84 -3.72 21.64
N ASN A 216 -10.22 -4.22 22.73
CA ASN A 216 -9.62 -5.55 22.75
C ASN A 216 -10.68 -6.67 22.82
N HIS A 217 -11.87 -6.37 23.34
CA HIS A 217 -12.91 -7.36 23.61
C HIS A 217 -14.12 -7.26 22.66
N ASP A 218 -14.29 -6.14 21.96
CA ASP A 218 -15.40 -5.88 21.04
C ASP A 218 -14.88 -5.27 19.71
N PRO A 219 -14.57 -6.12 18.71
CA PRO A 219 -14.07 -5.65 17.41
C PRO A 219 -15.05 -4.73 16.66
N GLU A 220 -16.37 -4.89 16.86
CA GLU A 220 -17.39 -4.03 16.24
C GLU A 220 -17.34 -2.60 16.81
N PHE A 221 -17.01 -2.46 18.09
CA PHE A 221 -16.81 -1.16 18.71
C PHE A 221 -15.65 -0.40 18.07
N GLY A 222 -14.57 -1.10 17.67
CA GLY A 222 -13.46 -0.47 16.95
C GLY A 222 -13.87 0.10 15.60
N VAL A 223 -14.70 -0.63 14.84
CA VAL A 223 -15.26 -0.13 13.58
C VAL A 223 -16.13 1.10 13.83
N PHE A 224 -17.01 1.05 14.83
CA PHE A 224 -17.86 2.17 15.22
C PHE A 224 -17.04 3.41 15.62
N LEU A 225 -16.10 3.25 16.55
CA LEU A 225 -15.27 4.30 17.11
C LEU A 225 -14.48 5.05 16.02
N TRP A 226 -13.74 4.33 15.18
CA TRP A 226 -12.88 4.96 14.17
C TRP A 226 -13.66 5.56 13.00
N THR A 227 -14.81 4.96 12.66
CA THR A 227 -15.74 5.54 11.68
C THR A 227 -16.31 6.85 12.21
N MET A 228 -16.80 6.85 13.45
CA MET A 228 -17.33 8.04 14.13
C MET A 228 -16.26 9.12 14.30
N TYR A 229 -15.02 8.76 14.65
CA TYR A 229 -13.90 9.69 14.71
C TYR A 229 -13.71 10.45 13.39
N LEU A 230 -13.66 9.75 12.25
CA LEU A 230 -13.50 10.38 10.93
C LEU A 230 -14.70 11.27 10.56
N VAL A 231 -15.93 10.81 10.83
CA VAL A 231 -17.13 11.60 10.57
C VAL A 231 -17.17 12.85 11.46
N ARG A 232 -16.89 12.74 12.76
CA ARG A 232 -16.89 13.88 13.68
C ARG A 232 -15.77 14.88 13.35
N LYS A 233 -14.60 14.39 12.94
CA LYS A 233 -13.46 15.22 12.52
C LYS A 233 -13.75 16.06 11.27
N TYR A 234 -14.41 15.49 10.26
CA TYR A 234 -14.60 16.17 8.96
C TYR A 234 -16.01 16.67 8.69
N ALA A 235 -17.00 16.14 9.39
CA ALA A 235 -18.42 16.43 9.24
C ALA A 235 -19.13 16.48 10.60
N PRO A 236 -18.72 17.40 11.52
CA PRO A 236 -19.25 17.45 12.88
C PRO A 236 -20.77 17.66 12.96
N LYS A 237 -21.39 18.20 11.91
CA LYS A 237 -22.84 18.45 11.81
C LYS A 237 -23.64 17.29 11.20
N ALA A 238 -23.00 16.19 10.81
CA ALA A 238 -23.65 15.09 10.12
C ALA A 238 -24.42 14.17 11.10
N GLY A 239 -25.51 14.65 11.70
CA GLY A 239 -26.26 13.91 12.72
C GLY A 239 -27.34 12.96 12.18
N LEU A 240 -28.06 13.37 11.13
CA LEU A 240 -29.29 12.69 10.67
C LEU A 240 -29.06 11.32 10.01
N LEU A 241 -27.88 11.10 9.42
CA LEU A 241 -27.56 9.93 8.61
C LEU A 241 -26.58 8.95 9.30
N LEU A 242 -26.20 9.22 10.55
CA LEU A 242 -25.34 8.32 11.32
C LEU A 242 -25.99 6.96 11.62
N PRO A 243 -27.31 6.88 11.91
CA PRO A 243 -27.95 5.59 12.13
C PRO A 243 -27.91 4.71 10.87
N GLU A 244 -27.95 5.29 9.67
CA GLU A 244 -27.90 4.56 8.40
C GLU A 244 -26.48 4.04 8.05
N LEU A 245 -25.44 4.57 8.71
CA LEU A 245 -24.05 4.16 8.50
C LEU A 245 -23.73 2.82 9.19
N PHE A 246 -24.48 2.49 10.23
CA PHE A 246 -24.33 1.30 11.05
C PHE A 246 -25.60 0.45 10.96
N ASP A 247 -25.49 -0.83 11.29
CA ASP A 247 -26.69 -1.66 11.46
C ASP A 247 -27.47 -1.17 12.69
N SER A 248 -28.81 -1.27 12.70
CA SER A 248 -29.68 -0.74 13.77
C SER A 248 -29.23 -1.21 15.16
N ASP A 249 -28.85 -2.49 15.25
CA ASP A 249 -28.40 -3.12 16.48
C ASP A 249 -27.04 -2.57 16.94
N VAL A 250 -26.15 -2.25 16.01
CA VAL A 250 -24.82 -1.67 16.30
C VAL A 250 -24.96 -0.22 16.76
N TRP A 251 -25.83 0.55 16.10
CA TRP A 251 -26.11 1.93 16.47
C TRP A 251 -26.70 2.00 17.89
N GLU A 252 -27.77 1.24 18.15
CA GLU A 252 -28.40 1.18 19.48
C GLU A 252 -27.44 0.69 20.57
N LYS A 253 -26.55 -0.27 20.25
CA LYS A 253 -25.56 -0.81 21.18
C LYS A 253 -24.54 0.21 21.67
N TYR A 254 -24.15 1.20 20.84
CA TYR A 254 -23.04 2.11 21.17
C TYR A 254 -23.42 3.59 21.30
N VAL A 255 -24.55 4.04 20.73
CA VAL A 255 -24.96 5.46 20.77
C VAL A 255 -25.22 5.96 22.20
N ALA A 256 -25.60 5.07 23.12
CA ALA A 256 -25.94 5.41 24.51
C ALA A 256 -24.79 5.98 25.34
N HIS A 257 -23.53 5.89 24.88
CA HIS A 257 -22.36 6.37 25.61
C HIS A 257 -22.00 7.84 25.36
N GLY A 258 -22.81 8.56 24.58
CA GLY A 258 -22.58 9.96 24.29
C GLY A 258 -21.46 10.19 23.25
N ASP A 259 -21.71 11.12 22.34
CA ASP A 259 -20.72 11.57 21.35
C ASP A 259 -19.68 12.55 21.95
N GLU A 260 -19.90 13.03 23.18
CA GLU A 260 -19.09 14.07 23.81
C GLU A 260 -17.72 13.51 24.22
N GLY A 261 -16.65 14.02 23.59
CA GLY A 261 -15.26 13.68 23.91
C GLY A 261 -14.64 12.58 23.06
N LEU A 262 -15.40 11.91 22.17
CA LEU A 262 -14.89 10.81 21.32
C LEU A 262 -13.67 11.22 20.47
N ILE A 263 -13.67 12.45 19.92
CA ILE A 263 -12.48 12.99 19.22
C ILE A 263 -11.27 13.06 20.15
N GLY A 264 -11.44 13.63 21.35
CA GLY A 264 -10.37 13.77 22.33
C GLY A 264 -9.80 12.42 22.76
N THR A 265 -10.66 11.45 23.04
CA THR A 265 -10.23 10.08 23.36
C THR A 265 -9.45 9.43 22.22
N CYS A 266 -9.92 9.55 20.97
CA CYS A 266 -9.19 9.04 19.83
C CYS A 266 -7.84 9.76 19.62
N GLU A 267 -7.77 11.08 19.82
CA GLU A 267 -6.54 11.85 19.72
C GLU A 267 -5.52 11.48 20.80
N GLU A 268 -5.97 11.25 22.05
CA GLU A 268 -5.14 10.74 23.14
C GLU A 268 -4.62 9.33 22.83
N MET A 269 -5.47 8.44 22.30
CA MET A 269 -5.07 7.11 21.86
C MET A 269 -4.03 7.15 20.73
N ILE A 270 -4.23 8.03 19.74
CA ILE A 270 -3.26 8.23 18.65
C ILE A 270 -1.92 8.71 19.21
N ALA A 271 -1.93 9.63 20.18
CA ALA A 271 -0.72 10.14 20.81
C ALA A 271 -0.01 9.09 21.67
N ALA A 272 -0.76 8.22 22.35
CA ALA A 272 -0.22 7.18 23.22
C ALA A 272 0.37 6.00 22.43
N ASP A 273 -0.36 5.48 21.45
CA ASP A 273 0.08 4.37 20.59
C ASP A 273 -0.41 4.57 19.13
N PRO A 274 0.35 5.30 18.31
CA PRO A 274 0.02 5.52 16.90
C PRO A 274 -0.10 4.22 16.11
N GLN A 275 0.69 3.19 16.44
CA GLN A 275 0.73 1.94 15.67
C GLN A 275 -0.54 1.12 15.89
N SER A 276 -1.02 1.04 17.12
CA SER A 276 -2.30 0.38 17.44
C SER A 276 -3.47 1.12 16.80
N ALA A 277 -3.50 2.47 16.88
CA ALA A 277 -4.53 3.28 16.22
C ALA A 277 -4.58 3.03 14.71
N VAL A 278 -3.42 3.00 14.05
CA VAL A 278 -3.28 2.69 12.62
C VAL A 278 -3.82 1.28 12.31
N SER A 279 -3.51 0.28 13.13
CA SER A 279 -4.00 -1.10 12.97
C SER A 279 -5.53 -1.19 13.07
N GLN A 280 -6.11 -0.53 14.07
CA GLN A 280 -7.55 -0.51 14.28
C GLN A 280 -8.28 0.27 13.17
N MET A 281 -7.71 1.39 12.72
CA MET A 281 -8.24 2.13 11.57
C MET A 281 -8.34 1.25 10.33
N ARG A 282 -7.37 0.34 10.07
CA ARG A 282 -7.46 -0.61 8.94
C ARG A 282 -8.62 -1.58 9.04
N VAL A 283 -9.01 -1.95 10.25
CA VAL A 283 -10.17 -2.82 10.48
C VAL A 283 -11.44 -2.05 10.14
N ALA A 284 -11.54 -0.80 10.61
CA ALA A 284 -12.65 0.09 10.27
C ALA A 284 -12.75 0.35 8.76
N GLU A 285 -11.64 0.70 8.09
CA GLU A 285 -11.59 0.90 6.64
C GLU A 285 -12.01 -0.35 5.86
N ARG A 286 -11.59 -1.54 6.28
CA ARG A 286 -12.02 -2.81 5.66
C ARG A 286 -13.52 -3.04 5.85
N ALA A 287 -14.06 -2.75 7.02
CA ALA A 287 -15.48 -2.88 7.29
C ALA A 287 -16.33 -1.86 6.50
N ILE A 288 -15.82 -0.64 6.28
CA ILE A 288 -16.48 0.38 5.45
C ILE A 288 -16.42 -0.05 3.98
N THR A 289 -15.25 -0.40 3.47
CA THR A 289 -15.03 -0.73 2.05
C THR A 289 -15.59 -2.08 1.63
N GLY A 290 -15.87 -2.99 2.57
CA GLY A 290 -16.52 -4.27 2.31
C GLY A 290 -18.00 -4.17 1.92
N ASP A 291 -18.65 -3.03 2.16
CA ASP A 291 -20.02 -2.74 1.78
C ASP A 291 -20.06 -1.44 0.94
N GLU A 292 -20.41 -1.58 -0.34
CA GLU A 292 -20.44 -0.46 -1.29
C GLU A 292 -21.42 0.64 -0.88
N LYS A 293 -22.57 0.29 -0.30
CA LYS A 293 -23.56 1.28 0.16
C LYS A 293 -23.03 2.04 1.35
N ARG A 294 -22.45 1.33 2.32
CA ARG A 294 -21.81 1.92 3.51
C ARG A 294 -20.66 2.85 3.10
N ALA A 295 -19.82 2.43 2.15
CA ALA A 295 -18.72 3.23 1.63
C ALA A 295 -19.21 4.52 0.95
N GLU A 296 -20.23 4.44 0.10
CA GLU A 296 -20.80 5.61 -0.57
C GLU A 296 -21.46 6.59 0.42
N LEU A 297 -22.21 6.08 1.39
CA LEU A 297 -22.79 6.90 2.45
C LEU A 297 -21.69 7.58 3.27
N PHE A 298 -20.69 6.82 3.74
CA PHE A 298 -19.55 7.32 4.50
C PHE A 298 -18.83 8.46 3.78
N LEU A 299 -18.42 8.24 2.52
CA LEU A 299 -17.76 9.27 1.72
C LEU A 299 -18.67 10.47 1.43
N GLY A 300 -19.97 10.23 1.29
CA GLY A 300 -20.99 11.28 1.24
C GLY A 300 -21.00 12.16 2.49
N LEU A 301 -20.98 11.57 3.67
CA LEU A 301 -20.93 12.29 4.96
C LEU A 301 -19.67 13.13 5.10
N LEU A 302 -18.51 12.61 4.70
CA LEU A 302 -17.26 13.38 4.70
C LEU A 302 -17.25 14.53 3.68
N GLY A 303 -18.29 14.63 2.85
CA GLY A 303 -18.41 15.59 1.78
C GLY A 303 -17.54 15.26 0.57
N LEU A 304 -17.01 14.04 0.44
CA LEU A 304 -16.22 13.56 -0.70
C LEU A 304 -17.09 13.12 -1.89
N ARG A 305 -18.41 13.31 -1.78
CA ARG A 305 -19.40 13.19 -2.85
C ARG A 305 -20.14 14.52 -3.05
N GLY A 306 -20.82 14.66 -4.19
CA GLY A 306 -21.59 15.88 -4.51
C GLY A 306 -20.74 17.09 -4.94
N GLU A 307 -21.35 18.28 -4.91
CA GLU A 307 -20.78 19.51 -5.51
C GLU A 307 -19.56 20.06 -4.77
N ARG A 308 -19.53 19.95 -3.44
CA ARG A 308 -18.45 20.50 -2.59
C ARG A 308 -17.27 19.54 -2.39
N ARG A 309 -17.26 18.40 -3.10
CA ARG A 309 -16.23 17.34 -2.96
C ARG A 309 -14.80 17.80 -3.11
N PHE A 310 -14.55 18.79 -3.97
CA PHE A 310 -13.21 19.31 -4.16
C PHE A 310 -12.70 20.05 -2.91
N GLU A 311 -13.50 20.89 -2.27
CA GLU A 311 -13.06 21.62 -1.07
C GLU A 311 -12.91 20.69 0.13
N ALA A 312 -13.81 19.71 0.27
CA ALA A 312 -13.67 18.65 1.28
C ALA A 312 -12.38 17.85 1.08
N ALA A 313 -12.10 17.39 -0.14
CA ALA A 313 -10.88 16.66 -0.47
C ALA A 313 -9.61 17.50 -0.22
N ARG A 314 -9.62 18.80 -0.57
CA ARG A 314 -8.48 19.69 -0.31
C ARG A 314 -8.16 19.83 1.17
N ARG A 315 -9.18 19.90 2.01
CA ARG A 315 -9.03 19.97 3.47
C ARG A 315 -8.50 18.64 4.00
N ILE A 316 -9.18 17.53 3.67
CA ILE A 316 -8.86 16.18 4.13
C ILE A 316 -7.43 15.77 3.76
N ALA A 317 -7.02 15.91 2.49
CA ALA A 317 -5.68 15.52 2.07
C ALA A 317 -4.55 16.30 2.76
N ALA A 318 -4.86 17.48 3.32
CA ALA A 318 -3.90 18.33 4.02
C ALA A 318 -3.87 18.11 5.55
N THR A 319 -4.78 17.31 6.10
CA THR A 319 -4.93 17.13 7.56
C THR A 319 -5.13 15.68 8.01
N GLU A 320 -5.44 14.74 7.11
CA GLU A 320 -5.72 13.35 7.49
C GLU A 320 -4.46 12.53 7.65
N GLU A 321 -4.14 12.14 8.88
CA GLU A 321 -2.89 11.51 9.26
C GLU A 321 -3.04 10.03 9.62
N LEU A 322 -4.27 9.50 9.69
CA LEU A 322 -4.56 8.14 10.15
C LEU A 322 -5.19 7.26 9.06
N SER A 323 -6.23 7.74 8.36
CA SER A 323 -6.95 6.96 7.35
C SER A 323 -6.29 7.04 5.98
N GLY A 324 -5.83 5.89 5.47
CA GLY A 324 -5.32 5.76 4.11
C GLY A 324 -6.43 5.77 3.06
N TYR A 325 -7.59 5.16 3.36
CA TYR A 325 -8.72 5.13 2.44
C TYR A 325 -9.27 6.53 2.14
N VAL A 326 -9.53 7.31 3.19
CA VAL A 326 -10.06 8.68 3.06
C VAL A 326 -9.05 9.60 2.37
N THR A 327 -7.77 9.44 2.68
CA THR A 327 -6.69 10.19 2.02
C THR A 327 -6.61 9.85 0.54
N GLU A 328 -6.64 8.58 0.16
CA GLU A 328 -6.60 8.14 -1.24
C GLU A 328 -7.79 8.69 -2.05
N GLU A 329 -9.01 8.63 -1.51
CA GLU A 329 -10.18 9.20 -2.17
C GLU A 329 -10.07 10.72 -2.34
N ALA A 330 -9.54 11.41 -1.34
CA ALA A 330 -9.28 12.85 -1.45
C ALA A 330 -8.26 13.14 -2.58
N LEU A 331 -7.14 12.42 -2.65
CA LEU A 331 -6.16 12.57 -3.72
C LEU A 331 -6.77 12.32 -5.11
N ARG A 332 -7.63 11.30 -5.25
CA ARG A 332 -8.33 10.98 -6.49
C ARG A 332 -9.25 12.10 -6.97
N ILE A 333 -9.91 12.80 -6.04
CA ILE A 333 -10.77 13.95 -6.35
C ILE A 333 -9.93 15.18 -6.73
N LEU A 334 -8.80 15.37 -6.07
CA LEU A 334 -7.92 16.52 -6.29
C LEU A 334 -7.19 16.48 -7.62
N LEU A 335 -6.70 15.29 -7.99
CA LEU A 335 -5.73 15.13 -9.06
C LEU A 335 -6.20 15.68 -10.43
N PRO A 336 -7.41 15.38 -10.95
CA PRO A 336 -7.83 15.88 -12.26
C PRO A 336 -7.80 17.41 -12.37
N ARG A 337 -8.19 18.11 -11.29
CA ARG A 337 -8.21 19.57 -11.27
C ARG A 337 -6.82 20.15 -11.13
N ALA A 338 -5.95 19.50 -10.36
CA ALA A 338 -4.55 19.91 -10.19
C ALA A 338 -3.68 19.62 -11.42
N ILE A 339 -4.04 18.62 -12.25
CA ILE A 339 -3.44 18.43 -13.57
C ILE A 339 -3.80 19.59 -14.50
N ALA A 340 -5.09 19.95 -14.54
CA ALA A 340 -5.61 21.01 -15.41
C ALA A 340 -5.12 22.41 -15.01
N ASP A 341 -5.05 22.68 -13.72
CA ASP A 341 -4.66 23.99 -13.17
C ASP A 341 -3.70 23.79 -11.97
N PRO A 342 -2.42 24.21 -12.08
CA PRO A 342 -1.46 24.10 -10.98
C PRO A 342 -1.86 24.92 -9.74
N ASP A 343 -2.67 25.97 -9.91
CA ASP A 343 -3.08 26.85 -8.82
C ASP A 343 -4.39 26.38 -8.15
N ALA A 344 -5.03 25.33 -8.67
CA ALA A 344 -6.19 24.68 -8.05
C ALA A 344 -5.89 24.25 -6.59
N ILE A 345 -4.64 23.93 -6.30
CA ILE A 345 -4.12 23.68 -4.95
C ILE A 345 -2.97 24.65 -4.68
N SER A 346 -3.16 25.57 -3.73
CA SER A 346 -2.12 26.55 -3.40
C SER A 346 -0.82 25.86 -2.95
N LYS A 347 0.32 26.49 -3.24
CA LYS A 347 1.66 25.97 -2.86
C LYS A 347 1.74 25.60 -1.37
N THR A 348 1.19 26.44 -0.50
CA THR A 348 1.14 26.19 0.96
C THR A 348 0.36 24.92 1.28
N ARG A 349 -0.78 24.69 0.61
CA ARG A 349 -1.61 23.51 0.84
C ARG A 349 -0.96 22.27 0.23
N MET A 350 -0.37 22.35 -0.96
CA MET A 350 0.40 21.26 -1.57
C MET A 350 1.56 20.81 -0.67
N ARG A 351 2.27 21.75 -0.04
CA ARG A 351 3.31 21.44 0.96
C ARG A 351 2.74 20.67 2.15
N ARG A 352 1.55 21.03 2.65
CA ARG A 352 0.88 20.29 3.73
C ARG A 352 0.48 18.88 3.29
N ILE A 353 -0.10 18.73 2.10
CA ILE A 353 -0.45 17.40 1.55
C ILE A 353 0.81 16.52 1.47
N ARG A 354 1.91 17.03 0.90
CA ARG A 354 3.18 16.30 0.83
C ARG A 354 3.71 15.93 2.23
N ALA A 355 3.61 16.84 3.20
CA ALA A 355 4.01 16.57 4.58
C ALA A 355 3.13 15.51 5.27
N VAL A 356 1.82 15.48 4.99
CA VAL A 356 0.91 14.43 5.45
C VAL A 356 1.28 13.08 4.84
N LEU A 357 1.47 13.01 3.51
CA LEU A 357 1.88 11.78 2.83
C LEU A 357 3.24 11.27 3.31
N ALA A 358 4.19 12.16 3.59
CA ALA A 358 5.48 11.80 4.17
C ALA A 358 5.37 11.32 5.63
N ARG A 359 4.44 11.88 6.42
CA ARG A 359 4.18 11.42 7.80
C ARG A 359 3.50 10.07 7.83
N HIS A 360 2.57 9.78 6.92
CA HIS A 360 2.07 8.41 6.71
C HIS A 360 3.20 7.42 6.41
N HIS A 361 4.24 7.88 5.71
CA HIS A 361 5.46 7.11 5.47
C HIS A 361 6.34 6.92 6.72
N TYR A 362 6.38 7.89 7.63
CA TYR A 362 7.29 7.88 8.80
C TYR A 362 6.64 7.30 10.08
N ALA A 363 5.36 7.63 10.34
CA ALA A 363 4.56 7.02 11.40
C ALA A 363 4.46 5.49 11.23
N ASN A 364 4.63 5.03 9.98
CA ASN A 364 4.87 3.64 9.63
C ASN A 364 6.35 3.43 9.31
N SER A 365 7.22 3.28 10.32
CA SER A 365 8.60 2.74 10.14
C SER A 365 8.64 1.29 9.60
N TYR A 366 7.54 0.86 8.97
CA TYR A 366 7.14 -0.45 8.52
C TYR A 366 6.21 -0.29 7.29
N PRO A 367 6.77 -0.07 6.08
CA PRO A 367 6.02 0.12 4.83
C PRO A 367 5.02 -0.99 4.50
N GLN A 368 5.16 -2.17 5.14
CA GLN A 368 4.25 -3.31 4.99
C GLN A 368 2.80 -3.03 5.43
N TYR A 369 2.54 -1.99 6.23
CA TYR A 369 1.21 -1.76 6.80
C TYR A 369 0.25 -0.97 5.88
N TYR A 370 0.74 -0.04 5.06
CA TYR A 370 -0.08 0.70 4.06
C TYR A 370 0.59 0.81 2.66
N PRO A 371 0.94 -0.32 1.99
CA PRO A 371 1.58 -0.26 0.67
C PRO A 371 0.75 0.49 -0.39
N ARG A 372 -0.58 0.43 -0.28
CA ARG A 372 -1.53 1.08 -1.19
C ARG A 372 -1.48 2.61 -1.11
N LEU A 373 -1.38 3.18 0.10
CA LEU A 373 -1.35 4.63 0.28
C LEU A 373 -0.01 5.21 -0.17
N THR A 374 1.10 4.57 0.21
CA THR A 374 2.44 4.86 -0.31
C THR A 374 2.43 4.95 -1.83
N ARG A 375 1.94 3.89 -2.49
CA ARG A 375 1.83 3.83 -3.95
C ARG A 375 0.96 4.96 -4.49
N SER A 376 -0.17 5.26 -3.84
CA SER A 376 -1.09 6.31 -4.28
C SER A 376 -0.51 7.72 -4.12
N GLY A 377 0.23 7.97 -3.04
CA GLY A 377 0.92 9.24 -2.79
C GLY A 377 2.08 9.48 -3.78
N GLU A 378 2.86 8.44 -4.08
CA GLU A 378 3.88 8.49 -5.12
C GLU A 378 3.28 8.77 -6.49
N LEU A 379 2.25 8.02 -6.89
CA LEU A 379 1.57 8.21 -8.16
C LEU A 379 0.95 9.60 -8.28
N PHE A 380 0.29 10.11 -7.23
CA PHE A 380 -0.23 11.48 -7.18
C PHE A 380 0.88 12.51 -7.43
N THR A 381 2.02 12.38 -6.73
CA THR A 381 3.13 13.33 -6.82
C THR A 381 3.78 13.30 -8.21
N LYS A 382 4.14 12.10 -8.69
CA LYS A 382 4.75 11.91 -10.02
C LYS A 382 3.84 12.38 -11.15
N THR A 383 2.53 12.19 -11.03
CA THR A 383 1.57 12.67 -12.05
C THR A 383 1.54 14.21 -12.12
N LEU A 384 1.57 14.89 -10.97
CA LEU A 384 1.63 16.36 -10.95
C LEU A 384 2.96 16.92 -11.45
N ASP A 385 4.06 16.23 -11.16
CA ASP A 385 5.38 16.59 -11.68
C ASP A 385 5.41 16.40 -13.21
N LEU A 386 4.82 15.31 -13.74
CA LEU A 386 4.66 15.10 -15.19
C LEU A 386 3.84 16.22 -15.83
N ALA A 387 2.69 16.58 -15.21
CA ALA A 387 1.85 17.69 -15.68
C ALA A 387 2.63 19.01 -15.73
N THR A 388 3.54 19.23 -14.78
CA THR A 388 4.39 20.41 -14.73
C THR A 388 5.37 20.45 -15.90
N HIS A 389 6.02 19.33 -16.23
CA HIS A 389 6.91 19.25 -17.40
C HIS A 389 6.16 19.41 -18.73
N VAL A 390 4.98 18.81 -18.87
CA VAL A 390 4.12 18.99 -20.06
C VAL A 390 3.72 20.46 -20.22
N ARG A 391 3.28 21.12 -19.14
CA ARG A 391 2.96 22.55 -19.16
C ARG A 391 4.18 23.42 -19.49
N ALA A 392 5.35 23.10 -18.94
CA ALA A 392 6.59 23.83 -19.21
C ALA A 392 7.05 23.72 -20.66
N PHE A 393 6.85 22.55 -21.29
CA PHE A 393 7.09 22.33 -22.72
C PHE A 393 6.16 23.20 -23.58
N LYS A 394 4.86 23.19 -23.26
CA LYS A 394 3.84 23.97 -23.97
C LYS A 394 4.03 25.48 -23.81
N ALA A 395 4.38 25.94 -22.61
CA ALA A 395 4.58 27.36 -22.31
C ALA A 395 5.72 27.98 -23.15
N ARG A 396 6.70 27.18 -23.58
CA ARG A 396 7.77 27.60 -24.49
C ARG A 396 7.35 27.64 -25.97
N GLY A 397 6.13 27.20 -26.30
CA GLY A 397 5.62 27.14 -27.68
C GLY A 397 6.27 26.05 -28.55
N TRP A 398 7.03 25.14 -27.93
CA TRP A 398 7.83 24.12 -28.61
C TRP A 398 7.03 23.14 -29.46
N GLU A 399 5.72 22.99 -29.21
CA GLU A 399 4.83 22.23 -30.11
C GLU A 399 4.91 22.68 -31.57
N ARG A 400 5.21 23.96 -31.81
CA ARG A 400 5.31 24.56 -33.16
C ARG A 400 6.72 24.96 -33.53
N THR A 401 7.54 25.32 -32.54
CA THR A 401 8.84 25.96 -32.79
C THR A 401 10.04 25.02 -32.68
N LEU A 402 9.86 23.76 -32.26
CA LEU A 402 10.95 22.77 -32.16
C LEU A 402 11.76 22.65 -33.46
N VAL A 403 11.10 22.65 -34.62
CA VAL A 403 11.73 22.48 -35.93
C VAL A 403 12.72 23.59 -36.30
N VAL A 404 12.61 24.77 -35.66
CA VAL A 404 13.50 25.92 -35.88
C VAL A 404 14.49 26.14 -34.74
N GLN A 405 14.46 25.32 -33.67
CA GLN A 405 15.42 25.46 -32.58
C GLN A 405 16.82 25.01 -33.05
N PRO A 406 17.89 25.71 -32.62
CA PRO A 406 19.26 25.28 -32.87
C PRO A 406 19.58 23.98 -32.11
N ILE A 407 20.59 23.26 -32.59
CA ILE A 407 20.94 21.93 -32.05
C ILE A 407 21.40 22.00 -30.59
N GLU A 408 22.04 23.09 -30.17
CA GLU A 408 22.44 23.33 -28.79
C GLU A 408 21.21 23.35 -27.87
N THR A 409 20.19 24.14 -28.21
CA THR A 409 18.90 24.20 -27.48
C THR A 409 18.20 22.83 -27.49
N TRP A 410 18.30 22.07 -28.58
CA TRP A 410 17.78 20.70 -28.62
C TRP A 410 18.45 19.79 -27.59
N MET A 411 19.78 19.89 -27.48
CA MET A 411 20.56 19.04 -26.60
C MET A 411 20.41 19.42 -25.13
N THR A 412 20.48 20.71 -24.79
CA THR A 412 20.50 21.20 -23.41
C THR A 412 19.09 21.43 -22.86
N GLU A 413 18.29 22.29 -23.48
CA GLU A 413 17.01 22.71 -22.91
C GLU A 413 15.88 21.72 -23.25
N VAL A 414 15.77 21.34 -24.52
CA VAL A 414 14.69 20.46 -24.99
C VAL A 414 14.91 19.07 -24.43
N TYR A 415 16.01 18.40 -24.77
CA TYR A 415 16.20 17.01 -24.39
C TYR A 415 16.63 16.85 -22.93
N ALA A 416 17.71 17.51 -22.50
CA ALA A 416 18.26 17.29 -21.18
C ALA A 416 17.40 17.87 -20.04
N GLU A 417 16.93 19.11 -20.15
CA GLU A 417 16.17 19.77 -19.07
C GLU A 417 14.66 19.49 -19.11
N CYS A 418 14.07 19.26 -20.29
CA CYS A 418 12.62 19.14 -20.41
C CYS A 418 12.13 17.71 -20.70
N LEU A 419 12.54 17.10 -21.82
CA LEU A 419 12.03 15.81 -22.27
C LEU A 419 12.58 14.64 -21.45
N THR A 420 13.81 14.74 -20.96
CA THR A 420 14.41 13.70 -20.12
C THR A 420 13.62 13.52 -18.81
N PRO A 421 13.41 14.56 -17.97
CA PRO A 421 12.56 14.42 -16.77
C PRO A 421 11.14 13.95 -17.10
N MET A 422 10.55 14.45 -18.19
CA MET A 422 9.22 14.02 -18.65
C MET A 422 9.19 12.51 -18.97
N GLY A 423 10.18 12.01 -19.71
CA GLY A 423 10.31 10.60 -20.05
C GLY A 423 10.58 9.71 -18.83
N LEU A 424 11.44 10.17 -17.91
CA LEU A 424 11.69 9.48 -16.63
C LEU A 424 10.40 9.31 -15.82
N LEU A 425 9.61 10.38 -15.70
CA LEU A 425 8.33 10.36 -15.00
C LEU A 425 7.29 9.50 -15.71
N TRP A 426 7.21 9.60 -17.05
CA TRP A 426 6.29 8.80 -17.85
C TRP A 426 6.57 7.30 -17.69
N ASP A 427 7.81 6.86 -17.86
CA ASP A 427 8.14 5.43 -17.73
C ASP A 427 7.91 4.90 -16.30
N ALA A 428 8.18 5.74 -15.27
CA ALA A 428 7.91 5.39 -13.88
C ALA A 428 6.42 5.23 -13.59
N LEU A 429 5.59 6.14 -14.13
CA LEU A 429 4.13 6.05 -14.02
C LEU A 429 3.57 4.86 -14.79
N ASP A 430 4.02 4.64 -16.03
CA ASP A 430 3.59 3.52 -16.89
C ASP A 430 3.84 2.17 -16.20
N SER A 431 5.06 1.97 -15.65
CA SER A 431 5.42 0.78 -14.90
C SER A 431 4.54 0.58 -13.66
N GLN A 432 4.26 1.66 -12.92
CA GLN A 432 3.39 1.61 -11.74
C GLN A 432 1.92 1.34 -12.12
N LEU A 433 1.43 1.81 -13.26
CA LEU A 433 0.07 1.59 -13.75
C LEU A 433 -0.13 0.16 -14.29
N ALA A 434 0.84 -0.36 -15.04
CA ALA A 434 0.82 -1.72 -15.61
C ALA A 434 0.67 -2.82 -14.54
N GLY A 435 1.19 -2.59 -13.33
CA GLY A 435 0.98 -3.47 -12.16
C GLY A 435 -0.42 -3.40 -11.54
N GLY A 436 -1.47 -3.14 -12.34
CA GLY A 436 -2.87 -3.11 -11.90
C GLY A 436 -3.31 -1.86 -11.12
N ALA A 437 -2.57 -0.75 -11.15
CA ALA A 437 -3.01 0.52 -10.54
C ALA A 437 -3.89 1.34 -11.47
N SER A 438 -5.04 0.80 -11.86
CA SER A 438 -6.06 1.55 -12.62
C SER A 438 -6.79 2.60 -11.75
N ARG A 439 -6.08 3.60 -11.19
CA ARG A 439 -6.69 4.43 -10.12
C ARG A 439 -6.58 5.95 -10.21
N PHE A 440 -5.95 6.50 -11.23
CA PHE A 440 -5.95 7.97 -11.39
C PHE A 440 -6.92 8.52 -12.45
N GLY A 441 -7.67 7.63 -13.09
CA GLY A 441 -8.78 7.97 -13.97
C GLY A 441 -8.36 8.71 -15.25
N ARG A 442 -9.36 9.12 -16.02
CA ARG A 442 -9.20 9.65 -17.39
C ARG A 442 -8.24 10.84 -17.53
N ALA A 443 -8.12 11.68 -16.50
CA ALA A 443 -7.25 12.86 -16.56
C ALA A 443 -5.76 12.48 -16.59
N SER A 444 -5.37 11.47 -15.82
CA SER A 444 -3.99 10.98 -15.81
C SER A 444 -3.68 10.18 -17.07
N GLU A 445 -4.63 9.39 -17.57
CA GLU A 445 -4.50 8.69 -18.86
C GLU A 445 -4.28 9.69 -20.01
N ALA A 446 -5.10 10.75 -20.08
CA ALA A 446 -4.95 11.79 -21.09
C ALA A 446 -3.59 12.53 -20.98
N LEU A 447 -3.12 12.79 -19.77
CA LEU A 447 -1.79 13.38 -19.54
C LEU A 447 -0.67 12.44 -19.99
N MET A 448 -0.77 11.15 -19.69
CA MET A 448 0.20 10.14 -20.10
C MET A 448 0.26 10.01 -21.63
N ASP A 449 -0.89 9.98 -22.29
CA ASP A 449 -0.98 9.96 -23.76
C ASP A 449 -0.40 11.23 -24.39
N GLU A 450 -0.63 12.37 -23.76
CA GLU A 450 -0.08 13.64 -24.19
C GLU A 450 1.45 13.70 -24.06
N ALA A 451 1.99 13.32 -22.90
CA ALA A 451 3.43 13.24 -22.69
C ALA A 451 4.08 12.27 -23.69
N ARG A 452 3.46 11.09 -23.93
CA ARG A 452 3.93 10.12 -24.92
C ARG A 452 3.99 10.73 -26.32
N ARG A 453 2.93 11.44 -26.72
CA ARG A 453 2.84 12.10 -28.03
C ARG A 453 3.91 13.17 -28.20
N ILE A 454 4.18 13.96 -27.16
CA ILE A 454 5.24 14.98 -27.16
C ILE A 454 6.60 14.31 -27.36
N LEU A 455 6.92 13.28 -26.58
CA LEU A 455 8.18 12.53 -26.67
C LEU A 455 8.39 11.93 -28.07
N ASP A 456 7.37 11.24 -28.61
CA ASP A 456 7.44 10.59 -29.93
C ASP A 456 7.55 11.61 -31.08
N THR A 457 6.89 12.77 -30.94
CA THR A 457 6.93 13.84 -31.96
C THR A 457 8.29 14.53 -31.94
N ALA A 458 8.81 14.84 -30.75
CA ALA A 458 10.11 15.48 -30.59
C ALA A 458 11.23 14.61 -31.16
N ASP A 459 11.22 13.30 -30.93
CA ASP A 459 12.25 12.39 -31.44
C ASP A 459 12.27 12.35 -32.99
N ARG A 460 11.09 12.34 -33.63
CA ARG A 460 10.98 12.43 -35.09
C ARG A 460 11.43 13.78 -35.63
N GLN A 461 11.13 14.88 -34.94
CA GLN A 461 11.56 16.22 -35.35
C GLN A 461 13.07 16.39 -35.19
N PHE A 462 13.66 15.85 -34.12
CA PHE A 462 15.10 15.76 -33.94
C PHE A 462 15.75 15.01 -35.10
N ALA A 463 15.18 13.87 -35.53
CA ALA A 463 15.74 13.12 -36.64
C ALA A 463 15.77 13.92 -37.96
N ARG A 464 14.71 14.70 -38.23
CA ARG A 464 14.66 15.61 -39.38
C ARG A 464 15.65 16.78 -39.25
N LEU A 465 15.84 17.31 -38.04
CA LEU A 465 16.84 18.35 -37.77
C LEU A 465 18.24 17.83 -38.08
N VAL A 466 18.58 16.64 -37.59
CA VAL A 466 19.87 15.99 -37.87
C VAL A 466 20.03 15.79 -39.37
N GLU A 467 19.08 15.15 -40.07
CA GLU A 467 19.19 14.90 -41.52
C GLU A 467 19.51 16.18 -42.31
N ARG A 468 18.86 17.31 -41.98
CA ARG A 468 19.03 18.57 -42.70
C ARG A 468 20.38 19.24 -42.49
N ASN A 469 20.96 19.10 -41.30
CA ASN A 469 22.11 19.90 -40.88
C ASN A 469 23.41 19.09 -40.71
N TYR A 470 23.31 17.77 -40.57
CA TYR A 470 24.45 16.93 -40.16
C TYR A 470 25.69 17.09 -41.06
N ILE A 471 25.52 17.13 -42.38
CA ILE A 471 26.65 17.33 -43.30
C ILE A 471 27.35 18.68 -43.07
N ARG A 472 26.61 19.75 -42.77
CA ARG A 472 27.19 21.07 -42.48
C ARG A 472 27.99 21.05 -41.17
N TRP A 473 27.49 20.34 -40.16
CA TRP A 473 28.21 20.16 -38.90
C TRP A 473 29.50 19.36 -39.09
N ILE A 474 29.45 18.23 -39.81
CA ILE A 474 30.62 17.38 -40.06
C ILE A 474 31.66 18.08 -40.94
N SER A 475 31.22 18.91 -41.88
CA SER A 475 32.12 19.72 -42.72
C SER A 475 32.63 20.99 -42.03
N ARG A 476 32.18 21.30 -40.79
CA ARG A 476 32.51 22.52 -40.03
C ARG A 476 32.19 23.82 -40.80
N GLN A 477 31.17 23.80 -41.67
CA GLN A 477 30.72 24.98 -42.43
C GLN A 477 29.90 25.95 -41.58
N GLU A 478 29.29 25.43 -40.52
CA GLU A 478 28.62 26.19 -39.46
C GLU A 478 29.24 25.74 -38.12
N PRO A 479 29.17 26.56 -37.05
CA PRO A 479 29.55 26.12 -35.72
C PRO A 479 28.79 24.82 -35.40
N PRO A 480 29.48 23.68 -35.28
CA PRO A 480 28.82 22.42 -35.02
C PRO A 480 28.47 22.32 -33.54
N PRO A 481 27.49 21.47 -33.18
CA PRO A 481 27.33 21.07 -31.79
C PRO A 481 28.62 20.38 -31.33
N MET A 482 28.84 20.34 -30.01
CA MET A 482 29.91 19.53 -29.45
C MET A 482 29.69 18.06 -29.82
N ILE A 483 30.52 17.53 -30.72
CA ILE A 483 30.43 16.16 -31.24
C ILE A 483 31.50 15.28 -30.61
N THR A 484 31.33 13.95 -30.65
CA THR A 484 32.26 12.99 -29.99
C THR A 484 33.74 13.17 -30.36
N VAL A 485 34.06 13.66 -31.57
CA VAL A 485 35.45 13.99 -31.97
C VAL A 485 36.06 15.16 -31.18
N ASP A 486 35.23 16.03 -30.62
CA ASP A 486 35.67 17.24 -29.91
C ASP A 486 36.07 16.94 -28.46
N PHE A 487 35.78 15.75 -27.93
CA PHE A 487 36.04 15.41 -26.53
C PHE A 487 37.50 15.66 -26.12
N LEU A 488 38.46 15.16 -26.90
CA LEU A 488 39.86 15.29 -26.52
C LEU A 488 40.32 16.75 -26.54
N ASP A 489 40.07 17.44 -27.65
CA ASP A 489 40.64 18.75 -27.89
C ASP A 489 39.92 19.87 -27.13
N GLN A 490 38.61 19.75 -26.94
CA GLN A 490 37.78 20.79 -26.30
C GLN A 490 37.51 20.52 -24.81
N VAL A 491 37.63 19.27 -24.33
CA VAL A 491 37.32 18.92 -22.93
C VAL A 491 38.54 18.34 -22.21
N PHE A 492 39.12 17.25 -22.72
CA PHE A 492 40.16 16.53 -22.00
C PHE A 492 41.48 17.29 -21.90
N LEU A 493 42.03 17.76 -23.03
CA LEU A 493 43.34 18.42 -23.08
C LEU A 493 43.37 19.75 -22.30
N PRO A 494 42.34 20.62 -22.40
CA PRO A 494 42.25 21.80 -21.55
C PRO A 494 42.32 21.43 -20.06
N GLU A 495 41.50 20.49 -19.60
CA GLU A 495 41.49 20.02 -18.21
C GLU A 495 42.80 19.34 -17.78
N TRP A 496 43.44 18.61 -18.69
CA TRP A 496 44.72 17.95 -18.44
C TRP A 496 45.83 18.97 -18.14
N ARG A 497 46.01 19.97 -19.01
CA ARG A 497 47.03 21.02 -18.84
C ARG A 497 46.88 21.73 -17.50
N GLU A 498 45.62 21.95 -17.15
CA GLU A 498 45.18 22.55 -15.91
C GLU A 498 45.47 21.67 -14.68
N LEU A 499 45.34 20.34 -14.81
CA LEU A 499 45.68 19.35 -13.78
C LEU A 499 47.20 19.20 -13.62
N GLU A 500 47.93 19.17 -14.73
CA GLU A 500 49.39 19.07 -14.78
C GLU A 500 50.06 20.27 -14.11
N ALA A 501 49.59 21.50 -14.42
CA ALA A 501 50.07 22.71 -13.77
C ALA A 501 49.82 22.71 -12.24
N ALA A 502 48.75 22.05 -11.78
CA ALA A 502 48.34 22.04 -10.37
C ALA A 502 48.91 20.86 -9.56
N SER A 503 49.52 19.86 -10.20
CA SER A 503 49.91 18.60 -9.53
C SER A 503 51.24 18.07 -10.05
N ARG A 504 52.16 17.75 -9.13
CA ARG A 504 53.43 17.05 -9.46
C ARG A 504 53.23 15.61 -9.95
N ASN A 505 52.05 15.05 -9.76
CA ASN A 505 51.69 13.72 -10.20
C ASN A 505 50.23 13.75 -10.71
N PRO A 506 49.99 14.23 -11.93
CA PRO A 506 48.66 14.31 -12.50
C PRO A 506 48.11 12.91 -12.80
N LEU A 507 46.83 12.70 -12.50
CA LEU A 507 46.10 11.48 -12.83
C LEU A 507 44.73 11.85 -13.39
N ALA A 508 44.46 11.44 -14.62
CA ALA A 508 43.15 11.52 -15.24
C ALA A 508 42.58 10.11 -15.40
N VAL A 509 41.31 9.92 -15.06
CA VAL A 509 40.59 8.67 -15.31
C VAL A 509 39.48 8.97 -16.31
N VAL A 510 39.51 8.34 -17.48
CA VAL A 510 38.47 8.47 -18.50
C VAL A 510 37.56 7.26 -18.43
N LEU A 511 36.36 7.43 -17.88
CA LEU A 511 35.28 6.46 -17.92
C LEU A 511 34.58 6.57 -19.29
N LEU A 512 34.90 5.67 -20.20
CA LEU A 512 34.27 5.57 -21.52
C LEU A 512 33.11 4.58 -21.46
N PHE A 513 31.88 5.09 -21.42
CA PHE A 513 30.66 4.28 -21.36
C PHE A 513 30.18 3.84 -22.75
N HIS A 514 29.92 2.54 -22.90
CA HIS A 514 29.32 1.97 -24.10
C HIS A 514 27.79 2.07 -24.07
N GLY A 515 27.21 2.87 -24.97
CA GLY A 515 25.76 2.90 -25.16
C GLY A 515 24.98 3.56 -24.02
N LEU A 516 25.58 4.50 -23.28
CA LEU A 516 24.93 5.18 -22.15
C LEU A 516 24.24 6.45 -22.64
N ARG A 517 22.90 6.42 -22.60
CA ARG A 517 22.05 7.54 -23.00
C ARG A 517 22.11 8.68 -21.97
N TRP A 518 21.73 9.88 -22.37
CA TRP A 518 21.60 11.01 -21.45
C TRP A 518 20.61 10.75 -20.28
N ASP A 519 19.46 10.14 -20.54
CA ASP A 519 18.48 9.85 -19.49
C ASP A 519 18.93 8.72 -18.54
N GLU A 520 19.66 7.74 -19.06
CA GLU A 520 20.36 6.73 -18.25
C GLU A 520 21.45 7.38 -17.38
N TRP A 521 22.19 8.37 -17.92
CA TRP A 521 23.15 9.17 -17.16
C TRP A 521 22.51 9.92 -16.00
N VAL A 522 21.39 10.63 -16.22
CA VAL A 522 20.68 11.35 -15.15
C VAL A 522 20.29 10.40 -14.01
N THR A 523 19.96 9.15 -14.33
CA THR A 523 19.64 8.12 -13.34
C THR A 523 20.90 7.60 -12.62
N MET A 524 22.03 7.48 -13.33
CA MET A 524 23.29 6.94 -12.82
C MET A 524 24.16 7.97 -12.08
N GLU A 525 24.08 9.25 -12.43
CA GLU A 525 24.92 10.33 -11.87
C GLU A 525 24.95 10.37 -10.33
N PRO A 526 23.83 10.17 -9.61
CA PRO A 526 23.85 10.09 -8.15
C PRO A 526 24.81 9.03 -7.59
N LEU A 527 24.99 7.88 -8.26
CA LEU A 527 25.94 6.84 -7.87
C LEU A 527 27.39 7.34 -7.98
N LEU A 528 27.74 8.06 -9.05
CA LEU A 528 29.07 8.63 -9.20
C LEU A 528 29.32 9.69 -8.12
N HIS A 529 28.32 10.54 -7.83
CA HIS A 529 28.42 11.53 -6.77
C HIS A 529 28.63 10.90 -5.38
N GLU A 530 27.90 9.83 -5.07
CA GLU A 530 28.02 9.05 -3.84
C GLU A 530 29.42 8.43 -3.70
N ARG A 531 29.94 7.83 -4.76
CA ARG A 531 31.21 7.08 -4.78
C ARG A 531 32.45 7.94 -4.97
N LEU A 532 32.28 9.18 -5.44
CA LEU A 532 33.35 10.17 -5.62
C LEU A 532 33.16 11.38 -4.67
N PRO A 533 32.99 11.18 -3.35
CA PRO A 533 32.55 12.25 -2.43
C PRO A 533 33.57 13.40 -2.27
N ARG A 534 34.84 13.15 -2.63
CA ARG A 534 35.93 14.14 -2.60
C ARG A 534 36.08 14.95 -3.90
N HIS A 535 35.23 14.70 -4.88
CA HIS A 535 35.16 15.46 -6.12
C HIS A 535 34.02 16.49 -6.03
N ARG A 536 34.11 17.55 -6.83
CA ARG A 536 33.00 18.50 -7.02
C ARG A 536 31.93 17.81 -7.86
N ALA A 537 30.67 18.22 -7.67
CA ALA A 537 29.60 17.78 -8.57
C ALA A 537 30.01 18.09 -10.02
N ALA A 538 29.80 17.12 -10.90
CA ALA A 538 30.17 17.30 -12.29
C ALA A 538 29.28 18.35 -12.95
N GLN A 539 29.85 19.04 -13.92
CA GLN A 539 29.08 19.78 -14.92
C GLN A 539 28.93 18.85 -16.11
N ALA A 540 27.85 18.07 -16.11
CA ALA A 540 27.51 17.24 -17.26
C ALA A 540 26.97 18.13 -18.38
N GLN A 541 27.50 17.96 -19.58
CA GLN A 541 27.04 18.61 -20.80
C GLN A 541 26.74 17.54 -21.86
N PRO A 542 25.69 17.74 -22.68
CA PRO A 542 25.39 16.82 -23.75
C PRO A 542 26.40 16.97 -24.89
N MET A 543 26.75 15.85 -25.50
CA MET A 543 27.49 15.77 -26.76
C MET A 543 26.65 15.04 -27.81
N LEU A 544 26.93 15.29 -29.09
CA LEU A 544 26.29 14.63 -30.20
C LEU A 544 27.20 13.52 -30.76
N ALA A 545 26.74 12.27 -30.72
CA ALA A 545 27.44 11.14 -31.32
C ALA A 545 27.38 11.20 -32.85
N LEU A 546 28.46 10.78 -33.49
CA LEU A 546 28.54 10.67 -34.94
C LEU A 546 27.64 9.55 -35.47
N LEU A 547 27.23 9.68 -36.72
CA LEU A 547 26.63 8.63 -37.55
C LEU A 547 27.71 7.80 -38.26
N PRO A 548 27.62 6.46 -38.21
CA PRO A 548 26.69 5.67 -37.41
C PRO A 548 26.98 5.82 -35.90
N THR A 549 25.92 5.87 -35.09
CA THR A 549 25.99 5.97 -33.60
C THR A 549 26.53 4.70 -32.92
N GLY A 550 27.21 3.82 -33.68
CA GLY A 550 27.78 2.59 -33.19
C GLY A 550 29.07 2.80 -32.38
N PRO A 551 29.32 1.97 -31.35
CA PRO A 551 30.49 2.09 -30.48
C PRO A 551 31.84 2.07 -31.19
N PRO A 552 32.14 1.22 -32.18
CA PRO A 552 33.49 1.19 -32.76
C PRO A 552 33.89 2.54 -33.36
N TYR A 553 32.98 3.15 -34.13
CA TYR A 553 33.24 4.41 -34.82
C TYR A 553 33.36 5.57 -33.82
N ASN A 554 32.39 5.71 -32.90
CA ASN A 554 32.41 6.79 -31.93
C ASN A 554 33.47 6.61 -30.83
N THR A 555 33.86 5.39 -30.48
CA THR A 555 34.99 5.13 -29.57
C THR A 555 36.29 5.64 -30.19
N ALA A 556 36.54 5.29 -31.46
CA ALA A 556 37.70 5.81 -32.18
C ALA A 556 37.65 7.34 -32.27
N ALA A 557 36.49 7.93 -32.55
CA ALA A 557 36.30 9.38 -32.61
C ALA A 557 36.68 10.08 -31.29
N ILE A 558 36.17 9.58 -30.16
CA ILE A 558 36.47 10.12 -28.82
C ILE A 558 37.97 10.00 -28.51
N ILE A 559 38.58 8.86 -28.83
CA ILE A 559 39.93 8.51 -28.36
C ILE A 559 41.02 9.08 -29.28
N LEU A 560 40.70 9.35 -30.54
CA LEU A 560 41.63 9.96 -31.49
C LEU A 560 41.43 11.48 -31.61
N GLY A 561 40.29 12.02 -31.16
CA GLY A 561 39.97 13.45 -31.30
C GLY A 561 39.78 13.87 -32.77
N ARG A 562 39.51 12.92 -33.67
CA ARG A 562 39.34 13.14 -35.10
C ARG A 562 38.31 12.17 -35.68
N PHE A 563 37.81 12.49 -36.86
CA PHE A 563 36.99 11.56 -37.62
C PHE A 563 37.77 10.26 -37.88
N PRO A 564 37.18 9.08 -37.59
CA PRO A 564 37.85 7.81 -37.84
C PRO A 564 38.09 7.57 -39.33
N ALA A 565 39.26 7.03 -39.64
CA ALA A 565 39.74 6.66 -40.96
C ALA A 565 39.74 5.12 -41.13
N LEU A 566 39.92 4.67 -42.36
CA LEU A 566 40.03 3.23 -42.64
C LEU A 566 41.29 2.68 -41.94
N GLY A 567 41.12 1.65 -41.12
CA GLY A 567 42.22 1.07 -40.34
C GLY A 567 42.34 1.58 -38.91
N ASP A 568 41.50 2.53 -38.48
CA ASP A 568 41.33 2.91 -37.06
C ASP A 568 40.62 1.78 -36.29
N SER A 569 41.33 0.68 -36.12
CA SER A 569 40.91 -0.54 -35.45
C SER A 569 42.07 -1.04 -34.61
N GLY A 570 41.87 -1.15 -33.30
CA GLY A 570 42.93 -1.55 -32.39
C GLY A 570 42.49 -1.47 -30.93
N ALA A 571 43.39 -1.86 -30.03
CA ALA A 571 43.16 -1.71 -28.60
C ALA A 571 43.03 -0.21 -28.26
N VAL A 572 41.94 0.17 -27.60
CA VAL A 572 41.59 1.58 -27.34
C VAL A 572 42.70 2.33 -26.59
N GLY A 573 43.38 1.66 -25.66
CA GLY A 573 44.53 2.23 -24.96
C GLY A 573 45.71 2.58 -25.88
N ALA A 574 45.98 1.78 -26.90
CA ALA A 574 47.07 2.05 -27.85
C ALA A 574 46.76 3.26 -28.72
N MET A 575 45.53 3.36 -29.22
CA MET A 575 45.06 4.54 -29.98
C MET A 575 45.16 5.82 -29.15
N LEU A 576 44.76 5.75 -27.86
CA LEU A 576 44.86 6.89 -26.96
C LEU A 576 46.32 7.31 -26.75
N SER A 577 47.21 6.34 -26.49
CA SER A 577 48.65 6.58 -26.33
C SER A 577 49.25 7.25 -27.55
N GLU A 578 48.92 6.77 -28.75
CA GLU A 578 49.39 7.37 -30.01
C GLU A 578 48.93 8.81 -30.17
N ARG A 579 47.65 9.10 -29.89
CA ARG A 579 47.10 10.46 -29.99
C ARG A 579 47.68 11.42 -28.95
N LEU A 580 47.94 10.94 -27.73
CA LEU A 580 48.38 11.77 -26.61
C LEU A 580 49.90 11.95 -26.54
N ALA A 581 50.69 11.10 -27.20
CA ALA A 581 52.15 11.21 -27.20
C ALA A 581 52.67 12.57 -27.72
N PRO A 582 52.14 13.16 -28.82
CA PRO A 582 52.55 14.50 -29.25
C PRO A 582 52.21 15.63 -28.26
N GLU A 583 51.21 15.43 -27.41
CA GLU A 583 50.81 16.40 -26.37
C GLU A 583 51.65 16.24 -25.08
N GLY A 584 52.58 15.28 -25.04
CA GLY A 584 53.38 14.97 -23.86
C GLY A 584 52.59 14.31 -22.72
N VAL A 585 51.39 13.79 -22.99
CA VAL A 585 50.50 13.24 -21.98
C VAL A 585 50.70 11.72 -21.84
N PRO A 586 51.23 11.22 -20.71
CA PRO A 586 51.49 9.79 -20.55
C PRO A 586 50.18 9.02 -20.32
N VAL A 587 50.05 7.85 -20.95
CA VAL A 587 48.93 6.92 -20.73
C VAL A 587 49.36 5.82 -19.75
N ALA A 588 48.68 5.73 -18.62
CA ALA A 588 48.92 4.75 -17.57
C ALA A 588 48.48 3.33 -17.97
N GLY A 589 47.50 3.24 -18.86
CA GLY A 589 46.96 1.98 -19.36
C GLY A 589 45.47 2.08 -19.71
N ALA A 590 44.90 0.95 -20.08
CA ALA A 590 43.47 0.79 -20.29
C ALA A 590 42.94 -0.44 -19.54
N VAL A 591 41.85 -0.28 -18.81
CA VAL A 591 41.12 -1.34 -18.11
C VAL A 591 39.70 -1.43 -18.67
N SER A 592 39.06 -2.59 -18.57
CA SER A 592 37.73 -2.81 -19.14
C SER A 592 36.86 -3.64 -18.21
N THR A 593 35.54 -3.39 -18.19
CA THR A 593 34.59 -4.27 -17.50
C THR A 593 34.65 -5.70 -18.04
N PRO A 594 34.54 -6.74 -17.20
CA PRO A 594 34.28 -6.69 -15.75
C PRO A 594 35.53 -6.44 -14.90
N ASN A 595 36.73 -6.50 -15.48
CA ASN A 595 38.02 -6.47 -14.78
C ASN A 595 38.54 -5.04 -14.61
N LEU A 596 37.74 -4.15 -14.02
CA LEU A 596 38.17 -2.79 -13.70
C LEU A 596 39.03 -2.80 -12.43
N SER A 597 40.24 -2.26 -12.51
CA SER A 597 41.13 -2.07 -11.38
C SER A 597 41.94 -0.79 -11.53
N MET A 598 42.22 -0.11 -10.42
CA MET A 598 43.13 1.03 -10.41
C MET A 598 44.58 0.53 -10.25
N PRO A 599 45.50 0.84 -11.18
CA PRO A 599 46.90 0.47 -11.02
C PRO A 599 47.55 1.21 -9.84
N ASP A 600 48.38 0.50 -9.08
CA ASP A 600 49.12 1.08 -7.96
C ASP A 600 50.03 2.21 -8.44
N GLY A 601 49.96 3.35 -7.76
CA GLY A 601 50.80 4.51 -8.08
C GLY A 601 50.51 5.18 -9.43
N ALA A 602 49.37 4.88 -10.08
CA ALA A 602 49.02 5.38 -11.42
C ALA A 602 49.26 6.90 -11.59
N ARG A 603 49.86 7.26 -12.72
CA ARG A 603 50.16 8.64 -13.17
C ARG A 603 49.83 8.74 -14.65
N GLY A 604 49.41 9.90 -15.13
CA GLY A 604 48.97 10.04 -16.52
C GLY A 604 47.48 9.78 -16.69
N VAL A 605 47.12 9.13 -17.79
CA VAL A 605 45.74 8.85 -18.18
C VAL A 605 45.43 7.37 -18.05
N LEU A 606 44.45 7.02 -17.24
CA LEU A 606 43.86 5.69 -17.20
C LEU A 606 42.55 5.71 -17.97
N LEU A 607 42.46 4.90 -19.02
CA LEU A 607 41.20 4.68 -19.73
C LEU A 607 40.45 3.50 -19.10
N ALA A 608 39.25 3.75 -18.58
CA ALA A 608 38.35 2.72 -18.11
C ALA A 608 37.22 2.54 -19.13
N ASN A 609 37.25 1.42 -19.84
CA ASN A 609 36.27 1.06 -20.84
C ASN A 609 35.08 0.35 -20.19
N VAL A 610 33.95 1.04 -20.09
CA VAL A 610 32.81 0.66 -19.24
C VAL A 610 31.64 0.13 -20.06
N SER A 611 31.26 -1.12 -19.80
CA SER A 611 29.98 -1.70 -20.21
C SER A 611 29.11 -2.00 -18.99
N VAL A 612 28.03 -1.21 -18.82
CA VAL A 612 27.14 -1.32 -17.65
C VAL A 612 26.26 -2.57 -17.69
N LEU A 613 25.95 -3.12 -18.88
CA LEU A 613 25.10 -4.29 -19.08
C LEU A 613 25.89 -5.50 -19.65
N GLU A 614 25.47 -6.76 -19.42
CA GLU A 614 26.14 -7.94 -20.03
C GLU A 614 25.89 -7.99 -21.54
N THR A 615 26.97 -7.87 -22.32
CA THR A 615 26.96 -8.23 -23.74
C THR A 615 27.27 -9.74 -23.87
N GLY A 616 26.35 -10.59 -23.39
CA GLY A 616 26.54 -12.04 -23.34
C GLY A 616 25.48 -12.88 -24.06
N VAL A 617 24.28 -12.34 -24.30
CA VAL A 617 23.19 -13.07 -24.98
C VAL A 617 22.83 -12.32 -26.26
N THR A 618 23.37 -12.79 -27.39
CA THR A 618 22.91 -12.57 -28.78
C THR A 618 22.52 -11.14 -29.19
N LYS A 619 23.47 -10.36 -29.75
CA LYS A 619 23.32 -9.26 -30.75
C LYS A 619 22.26 -8.14 -30.56
N THR A 620 21.46 -8.14 -29.50
CA THR A 620 20.33 -7.24 -29.29
C THR A 620 20.10 -7.23 -27.77
N ARG A 621 20.02 -6.06 -27.11
CA ARG A 621 19.70 -6.05 -25.67
C ARG A 621 18.39 -6.84 -25.50
N PRO A 622 18.34 -7.96 -24.76
CA PRO A 622 17.06 -8.52 -24.36
C PRO A 622 16.43 -7.45 -23.48
N THR A 623 15.33 -6.87 -23.96
CA THR A 623 14.22 -6.35 -23.15
C THR A 623 14.58 -5.51 -21.93
N GLY A 624 14.28 -4.22 -22.00
CA GLY A 624 13.65 -3.49 -20.90
C GLY A 624 14.18 -3.68 -19.49
N ALA A 625 15.49 -3.72 -19.27
CA ALA A 625 16.04 -3.51 -17.94
C ALA A 625 15.47 -2.19 -17.42
N ALA A 626 14.67 -2.23 -16.36
CA ALA A 626 14.17 -1.00 -15.75
C ALA A 626 15.36 -0.08 -15.47
N ARG A 627 15.22 1.24 -15.57
CA ARG A 627 16.36 2.16 -15.29
C ARG A 627 17.01 1.88 -13.92
N ASP A 628 16.27 1.31 -12.98
CA ASP A 628 16.74 0.80 -11.69
C ASP A 628 17.80 -0.32 -11.81
N GLU A 629 17.67 -1.19 -12.79
CA GLU A 629 18.68 -2.21 -13.10
C GLU A 629 19.98 -1.58 -13.58
N ILE A 630 19.96 -0.47 -14.33
CA ILE A 630 21.19 0.22 -14.77
C ILE A 630 21.98 0.69 -13.55
N VAL A 631 21.32 1.29 -12.56
CA VAL A 631 21.96 1.72 -11.30
C VAL A 631 22.49 0.52 -10.52
N ALA A 632 21.71 -0.56 -10.40
CA ALA A 632 22.13 -1.77 -9.71
C ALA A 632 23.37 -2.41 -10.36
N HIS A 633 23.37 -2.57 -11.69
CA HIS A 633 24.50 -3.12 -12.43
C HIS A 633 25.73 -2.19 -12.39
N ALA A 634 25.53 -0.87 -12.52
CA ALA A 634 26.60 0.11 -12.37
C ALA A 634 27.22 0.02 -10.97
N ARG A 635 26.39 -0.07 -9.91
CA ARG A 635 26.86 -0.22 -8.53
C ARG A 635 27.68 -1.50 -8.35
N ALA A 636 27.21 -2.62 -8.89
CA ALA A 636 27.90 -3.91 -8.80
C ALA A 636 29.24 -3.93 -9.54
N ARG A 637 29.32 -3.29 -10.72
CA ARG A 637 30.51 -3.39 -11.60
C ARG A 637 31.51 -2.26 -11.43
N LEU A 638 31.03 -1.07 -11.12
CA LEU A 638 31.85 0.14 -11.02
C LEU A 638 32.17 0.48 -9.57
N GLY A 639 31.36 0.08 -8.60
CA GLY A 639 31.45 0.54 -7.21
C GLY A 639 32.86 0.45 -6.63
N ALA A 640 33.45 -0.75 -6.63
CA ALA A 640 34.81 -0.97 -6.10
C ALA A 640 35.87 -0.19 -6.88
N PHE A 641 35.73 -0.08 -8.21
CA PHE A 641 36.65 0.70 -9.03
C PHE A 641 36.55 2.19 -8.72
N LEU A 642 35.34 2.76 -8.63
CA LEU A 642 35.10 4.15 -8.28
C LEU A 642 35.65 4.48 -6.88
N ASP A 643 35.45 3.59 -5.89
CA ASP A 643 36.00 3.75 -4.55
C ASP A 643 37.55 3.80 -4.55
N SER A 644 38.17 3.07 -5.47
CA SER A 644 39.63 3.01 -5.59
C SER A 644 40.25 4.22 -6.31
N ILE A 645 39.43 5.08 -6.95
CA ILE A 645 39.93 6.27 -7.65
C ILE A 645 40.48 7.28 -6.63
N PRO A 646 41.77 7.66 -6.71
CA PRO A 646 42.34 8.62 -5.77
C PRO A 646 41.67 9.99 -5.87
N SER A 647 41.39 10.63 -4.74
CA SER A 647 40.77 11.98 -4.70
C SER A 647 41.56 13.12 -5.36
N ARG A 648 42.81 12.86 -5.79
CA ARG A 648 43.62 13.79 -6.58
C ARG A 648 43.33 13.69 -8.09
N ALA A 649 42.65 12.64 -8.52
CA ALA A 649 42.37 12.39 -9.92
C ALA A 649 41.32 13.39 -10.44
N THR A 650 41.38 13.64 -11.74
CA THR A 650 40.25 14.23 -12.48
C THR A 650 39.56 13.09 -13.22
N VAL A 651 38.25 12.92 -13.00
CA VAL A 651 37.48 11.84 -13.63
C VAL A 651 36.62 12.43 -14.75
N PHE A 652 36.78 11.90 -15.95
CA PHE A 652 35.96 12.22 -17.11
C PHE A 652 34.97 11.07 -17.30
N ALA A 653 33.69 11.37 -17.47
CA ALA A 653 32.69 10.40 -17.86
C ALA A 653 32.13 10.80 -19.22
N VAL A 654 32.31 9.96 -20.23
CA VAL A 654 31.87 10.22 -21.60
C VAL A 654 31.26 8.96 -22.19
N SER A 655 30.26 9.09 -23.05
CA SER A 655 29.69 7.95 -23.77
C SER A 655 29.89 8.03 -25.28
N ASN A 656 30.06 6.87 -25.91
CA ASN A 656 30.29 6.71 -27.34
C ASN A 656 29.00 6.55 -28.17
N GLY A 657 27.84 6.74 -27.57
CA GLY A 657 26.55 6.57 -28.22
C GLY A 657 25.52 6.13 -27.20
N GLY A 658 24.26 6.16 -27.61
CA GLY A 658 23.18 5.55 -26.83
C GLY A 658 22.49 4.43 -27.60
N THR A 659 21.31 4.07 -27.13
CA THR A 659 20.47 3.08 -27.80
C THR A 659 19.02 3.52 -27.78
N THR A 660 18.26 3.08 -28.78
CA THR A 660 16.81 3.33 -28.86
C THR A 660 16.03 2.04 -28.90
N ARG A 661 14.79 2.11 -28.45
CA ARG A 661 13.85 0.99 -28.41
C ARG A 661 13.20 0.80 -29.78
N VAL A 662 13.23 -0.42 -30.31
CA VAL A 662 12.55 -0.82 -31.54
C VAL A 662 11.63 -2.01 -31.28
N ARG A 663 10.53 -2.09 -32.03
CA ARG A 663 9.50 -3.13 -31.94
C ARG A 663 8.85 -3.36 -33.31
N GLY A 664 8.27 -4.54 -33.51
CA GLY A 664 7.57 -4.89 -34.75
C GLY A 664 8.51 -5.34 -35.87
N PRO A 665 8.05 -5.38 -37.13
CA PRO A 665 8.81 -5.93 -38.25
C PRO A 665 10.02 -5.06 -38.63
N ALA A 666 11.10 -5.70 -39.04
CA ALA A 666 12.25 -5.04 -39.65
C ALA A 666 11.89 -4.48 -41.01
N SER A 667 12.44 -3.32 -41.32
CA SER A 667 12.47 -2.76 -42.67
C SER A 667 13.45 -3.54 -43.54
N THR A 668 12.97 -4.07 -44.67
CA THR A 668 13.82 -4.64 -45.72
C THR A 668 14.18 -3.57 -46.73
N VAL A 669 15.38 -3.66 -47.30
CA VAL A 669 15.91 -2.68 -48.26
C VAL A 669 16.16 -3.35 -49.58
N LYS A 670 15.69 -2.74 -50.68
CA LYS A 670 16.00 -3.12 -52.05
C LYS A 670 16.58 -1.89 -52.77
N PRO A 671 17.70 -2.00 -53.53
CA PRO A 671 18.51 -3.19 -53.79
C PRO A 671 19.32 -3.67 -52.57
N ARG A 672 19.92 -4.87 -52.68
CA ARG A 672 20.65 -5.54 -51.59
C ARG A 672 21.77 -4.63 -51.04
N PRO A 673 21.79 -4.32 -49.73
CA PRO A 673 22.83 -3.47 -49.14
C PRO A 673 24.23 -4.12 -49.19
N VAL A 674 25.26 -3.27 -49.32
CA VAL A 674 26.68 -3.63 -49.11
C VAL A 674 26.90 -4.02 -47.66
N THR A 675 26.24 -3.32 -46.74
CA THR A 675 26.27 -3.61 -45.32
C THR A 675 24.91 -3.36 -44.71
N THR A 676 24.46 -4.28 -43.86
CA THR A 676 23.21 -4.13 -43.10
C THR A 676 23.53 -4.13 -41.62
N HIS A 677 23.32 -2.99 -40.96
CA HIS A 677 23.28 -2.87 -39.51
C HIS A 677 21.84 -2.68 -39.04
N THR A 678 21.59 -2.92 -37.76
CA THR A 678 20.23 -2.90 -37.21
C THR A 678 19.53 -1.55 -37.34
N ARG A 679 20.28 -0.45 -37.43
CA ARG A 679 19.72 0.91 -37.53
C ARG A 679 20.22 1.71 -38.72
N TRP A 680 21.07 1.12 -39.56
CA TRP A 680 21.48 1.75 -40.82
C TRP A 680 21.92 0.73 -41.85
N VAL A 681 21.82 1.09 -43.12
CA VAL A 681 22.32 0.28 -44.23
C VAL A 681 23.28 1.09 -45.10
N GLY A 682 24.31 0.43 -45.63
CA GLY A 682 25.24 0.98 -46.60
C GLY A 682 24.93 0.46 -48.00
N LEU A 683 24.86 1.36 -48.98
CA LEU A 683 24.53 1.07 -50.38
C LEU A 683 25.70 1.42 -51.30
N ALA A 684 25.88 0.61 -52.36
CA ALA A 684 26.88 0.82 -53.40
C ALA A 684 26.47 1.89 -54.43
N ASP A 685 25.16 2.06 -54.67
CA ASP A 685 24.62 2.95 -55.70
C ASP A 685 24.23 4.33 -55.12
N VAL A 686 24.42 5.36 -55.95
CA VAL A 686 24.13 6.78 -55.71
C VAL A 686 22.69 7.13 -56.15
N GLY A 687 22.04 6.26 -56.95
CA GLY A 687 20.74 6.47 -57.58
C GLY A 687 19.52 5.91 -56.83
N LYS A 688 18.61 6.82 -56.46
CA LYS A 688 17.23 6.67 -55.94
C LYS A 688 17.05 6.06 -54.54
N ARG A 689 16.09 6.65 -53.81
CA ARG A 689 15.54 6.17 -52.52
C ARG A 689 14.55 5.00 -52.69
N ASP A 690 14.41 4.46 -53.90
CA ASP A 690 13.44 3.43 -54.23
C ASP A 690 13.73 2.16 -53.41
N GLY A 691 12.75 1.67 -52.65
CA GLY A 691 12.91 0.50 -51.79
C GLY A 691 13.49 0.78 -50.39
N LEU A 692 13.71 2.05 -50.02
CA LEU A 692 13.96 2.46 -48.63
C LEU A 692 12.66 2.85 -47.92
N PRO A 693 12.57 2.67 -46.59
CA PRO A 693 11.47 3.24 -45.79
C PRO A 693 11.44 4.78 -45.91
N SER A 694 10.26 5.38 -45.73
CA SER A 694 10.10 6.84 -45.77
C SER A 694 10.82 7.55 -44.63
N ASP A 695 10.94 6.90 -43.48
CA ASP A 695 11.51 7.45 -42.25
C ASP A 695 12.98 7.05 -42.10
N VAL A 696 13.80 7.45 -43.08
CA VAL A 696 15.26 7.30 -43.05
C VAL A 696 15.96 8.59 -43.49
N ALA A 697 17.08 8.91 -42.85
CA ALA A 697 18.00 9.91 -43.38
C ALA A 697 18.90 9.25 -44.43
N TYR A 698 18.93 9.81 -45.63
CA TYR A 698 19.74 9.29 -46.73
C TYR A 698 20.93 10.21 -47.02
N LEU A 699 22.12 9.80 -46.59
CA LEU A 699 23.33 10.63 -46.57
C LEU A 699 24.45 10.03 -47.44
N SER A 700 25.33 10.88 -47.97
CA SER A 700 26.58 10.43 -48.63
C SER A 700 27.56 9.93 -47.58
N ALA A 701 28.11 8.73 -47.79
CA ALA A 701 29.09 8.14 -46.89
C ALA A 701 30.36 9.00 -46.80
N GLU A 702 30.80 9.56 -47.92
CA GLU A 702 31.93 10.50 -47.99
C GLU A 702 31.62 11.78 -47.22
N ALA A 703 30.44 12.37 -47.41
CA ALA A 703 30.06 13.63 -46.77
C ALA A 703 29.95 13.52 -45.24
N ILE A 704 29.63 12.33 -44.72
CA ILE A 704 29.63 12.04 -43.28
C ILE A 704 30.96 11.47 -42.78
N ARG A 705 31.98 11.36 -43.64
CA ARG A 705 33.30 10.81 -43.33
C ARG A 705 33.27 9.37 -42.81
N LEU A 706 32.40 8.54 -43.38
CA LEU A 706 32.36 7.10 -43.09
C LEU A 706 33.54 6.39 -43.78
N PRO A 707 34.43 5.69 -43.05
CA PRO A 707 35.61 5.05 -43.63
C PRO A 707 35.27 3.68 -44.23
N ASN A 708 34.41 3.65 -45.25
CA ASN A 708 34.12 2.43 -46.00
C ASN A 708 33.99 2.71 -47.50
N PRO A 709 35.01 2.43 -48.32
CA PRO A 709 35.00 2.75 -49.74
C PRO A 709 33.97 1.93 -50.55
N ALA A 710 33.48 0.80 -50.01
CA ALA A 710 32.44 0.01 -50.66
C ALA A 710 31.04 0.63 -50.49
N VAL A 711 30.87 1.60 -49.60
CA VAL A 711 29.60 2.25 -49.30
C VAL A 711 29.63 3.67 -49.86
N ALA A 712 28.80 3.95 -50.87
CA ALA A 712 28.64 5.29 -51.42
C ALA A 712 27.61 6.11 -50.62
N ARG A 713 26.54 5.45 -50.15
CA ARG A 713 25.40 6.08 -49.48
C ARG A 713 24.97 5.29 -48.25
N CYS A 714 24.45 6.00 -47.26
CA CYS A 714 23.95 5.42 -46.01
C CYS A 714 22.48 5.82 -45.81
N ALA A 715 21.65 4.86 -45.42
CA ALA A 715 20.30 5.13 -44.94
C ALA A 715 20.26 4.85 -43.43
N PHE A 716 20.01 5.88 -42.62
CA PHE A 716 19.91 5.79 -41.16
C PHE A 716 18.45 5.82 -40.74
N GLY A 717 18.01 4.84 -39.96
CA GLY A 717 16.63 4.76 -39.48
C GLY A 717 16.31 5.89 -38.50
N TYR A 718 15.17 6.53 -38.70
CA TYR A 718 14.54 7.40 -37.70
C TYR A 718 14.05 6.60 -36.49
N PRO A 719 13.53 7.22 -35.42
CA PRO A 719 12.96 6.51 -34.29
C PRO A 719 11.92 5.45 -34.73
N GLY A 720 12.10 4.21 -34.25
CA GLY A 720 11.23 3.08 -34.60
C GLY A 720 11.63 2.27 -35.84
N VAL A 721 12.47 2.80 -36.75
CA VAL A 721 12.88 2.11 -38.00
C VAL A 721 14.14 1.27 -37.82
N TRP A 722 14.04 -0.05 -37.94
CA TRP A 722 15.20 -0.94 -37.84
C TRP A 722 15.28 -1.87 -39.04
N PHE A 723 16.47 -2.39 -39.34
CA PHE A 723 16.75 -3.19 -40.54
C PHE A 723 17.24 -4.59 -40.19
N ALA A 724 16.94 -5.54 -41.06
CA ALA A 724 17.46 -6.90 -41.05
C ALA A 724 17.69 -7.39 -42.48
N SER A 725 18.55 -8.40 -42.65
CA SER A 725 18.82 -9.05 -43.94
C SER A 725 17.62 -9.80 -44.51
N ASP A 726 16.72 -10.20 -43.63
CA ASP A 726 15.59 -11.09 -43.79
C ASP A 726 14.39 -10.49 -43.05
N GLU A 727 13.17 -10.84 -43.46
CA GLU A 727 11.97 -10.42 -42.74
C GLU A 727 11.98 -11.03 -41.33
N ARG A 728 12.16 -10.16 -40.33
CA ARG A 728 12.24 -10.54 -38.93
C ARG A 728 11.38 -9.59 -38.10
N GLU A 729 10.70 -10.13 -37.11
CA GLU A 729 9.94 -9.36 -36.14
C GLU A 729 10.52 -9.52 -34.74
N VAL A 730 10.48 -8.45 -33.95
CA VAL A 730 10.97 -8.46 -32.57
C VAL A 730 9.93 -7.82 -31.65
N SER A 731 9.71 -8.45 -30.49
CA SER A 731 8.77 -7.96 -29.48
C SER A 731 9.24 -6.61 -28.91
N THR A 732 10.49 -6.52 -28.48
CA THR A 732 11.19 -5.27 -28.12
C THR A 732 12.69 -5.51 -28.07
N GLN A 733 13.47 -4.63 -28.71
CA GLN A 733 14.93 -4.63 -28.64
C GLN A 733 15.47 -3.22 -28.47
N TYR A 734 16.63 -3.08 -27.81
CA TYR A 734 17.38 -1.84 -27.83
C TYR A 734 18.57 -1.98 -28.76
N VAL A 735 18.69 -1.02 -29.66
CA VAL A 735 19.58 -1.06 -30.82
C VAL A 735 20.21 0.31 -31.02
N GLN A 736 21.24 0.37 -31.86
CA GLN A 736 22.03 1.58 -32.11
C GLN A 736 22.49 1.65 -33.56
N GLY A 737 22.99 2.81 -33.97
CA GLY A 737 23.55 3.05 -35.29
C GLY A 737 22.72 4.01 -36.15
N GLY A 738 21.54 4.43 -35.69
CA GLY A 738 20.62 5.31 -36.41
C GLY A 738 20.51 6.70 -35.78
N ILE A 739 19.39 7.36 -36.07
CA ILE A 739 19.09 8.72 -35.60
C ILE A 739 17.92 8.69 -34.63
N SER A 740 18.19 9.09 -33.39
CA SER A 740 17.21 9.44 -32.35
C SER A 740 17.92 10.26 -31.28
N MET A 741 17.17 11.00 -30.46
CA MET A 741 17.73 11.73 -29.31
C MET A 741 18.47 10.76 -28.38
N ALA A 742 17.88 9.58 -28.14
CA ALA A 742 18.45 8.55 -27.29
C ALA A 742 19.75 7.93 -27.85
N GLU A 743 19.90 7.80 -29.17
CA GLU A 743 21.13 7.27 -29.78
C GLU A 743 22.24 8.32 -29.86
N MET A 744 21.88 9.58 -30.13
CA MET A 744 22.85 10.61 -30.49
C MET A 744 23.23 11.55 -29.34
N ILE A 745 22.33 11.84 -28.39
CA ILE A 745 22.64 12.79 -27.31
C ILE A 745 23.18 12.02 -26.10
N VAL A 746 24.47 12.21 -25.85
CA VAL A 746 25.25 11.42 -24.89
C VAL A 746 25.90 12.31 -23.82
N PRO A 747 26.13 11.80 -22.61
CA PRO A 747 26.73 12.58 -21.52
C PRO A 747 28.24 12.80 -21.73
N CYS A 748 28.70 13.98 -21.32
CA CYS A 748 30.10 14.29 -21.06
C CYS A 748 30.21 15.07 -19.76
N ALA A 749 30.94 14.56 -18.78
CA ALA A 749 30.99 15.11 -17.43
C ALA A 749 32.42 15.09 -16.87
N VAL A 750 32.79 16.14 -16.13
CA VAL A 750 34.11 16.27 -15.51
C VAL A 750 34.00 16.44 -14.00
N TYR A 751 34.54 15.47 -13.26
CA TYR A 751 34.64 15.49 -11.80
C TYR A 751 36.04 15.94 -11.38
N ARG A 752 36.12 17.14 -10.83
CA ARG A 752 37.38 17.74 -10.37
C ARG A 752 37.55 17.52 -8.87
N SER A 753 38.79 17.31 -8.43
CA SER A 753 39.10 17.23 -7.00
C SER A 753 38.64 18.51 -6.26
N ARG A 754 38.03 18.36 -5.07
CA ARG A 754 37.67 19.50 -4.22
C ARG A 754 38.87 20.30 -3.73
N ARG A 755 40.06 19.67 -3.66
CA ARG A 755 41.31 20.31 -3.24
C ARG A 755 41.90 21.24 -4.33
N ARG A 756 41.40 21.16 -5.56
CA ARG A 756 41.83 22.03 -6.66
C ARG A 756 41.15 23.40 -6.53
N PRO A 757 41.89 24.52 -6.52
CA PRO A 757 41.32 25.87 -6.48
C PRO A 757 40.34 26.08 -7.65
N ARG A 758 39.25 26.83 -7.43
CA ARG A 758 38.43 27.32 -8.54
C ARG A 758 39.23 28.42 -9.24
N LEU A 759 39.56 28.25 -10.51
CA LEU A 759 39.93 29.38 -11.35
C LEU A 759 38.65 30.18 -11.64
N ALA A 760 38.75 31.51 -11.59
CA ALA A 760 37.69 32.38 -12.05
C ALA A 760 37.42 32.07 -13.54
N PRO A 761 36.15 32.13 -14.00
CA PRO A 761 35.89 31.99 -15.42
C PRO A 761 36.70 33.05 -16.16
N SER A 762 37.57 32.60 -17.08
CA SER A 762 38.21 33.49 -18.04
C SER A 762 37.09 34.16 -18.83
N GLY A 763 36.93 35.47 -18.64
CA GLY A 763 35.97 36.26 -19.38
C GLY A 763 36.21 36.10 -20.87
N VAL A 764 35.18 35.66 -21.57
CA VAL A 764 34.99 35.89 -23.01
C VAL A 764 33.85 36.89 -23.13
#